data_AF-A0AAV4Z081-F1
#
_entry.id   AF-A0AAV4Z081-F1
#
_cell.length_a   1.000
_cell.length_b   1.000
_cell.length_c   1.000
_cell.angle_alpha   90.00
_cell.angle_beta   90.00
_cell.angle_gamma   90.00
#
_symmetry.space_group_name_H-M   'P 1'
#
loop_
_entity.id
_entity.type
_entity.pdbx_description
1 polymer ?
#
loop_
_entity_poly.entity_id
_entity_poly.type
_entity_poly.pdbx_seq_one_letter_code
_entity_poly.pdbx_strand_id
1 'polypeptide(L)'
;MKSFDKKILSAMVSMSMTLAISHSANVYASDIEIYSNSTPGKLNLFLMLDTSGSMGYGRGYGGGNSATDTSSIFQDYGICTYNNYSDYGLRKDVSSESLSYQVNGKVKSYTVNYCHISKSQYNNLRNTWNPYDGTFVATGDELRRRISNECDKQADNSYKCYDRISRLKKALVNVLTSDKILNTISLGVGQYSTPTSTSWNSHDSYSGRVIYPTVLLTSENREKILEKIVELNVYNGTPSASAYAEAGAYMLGKNTYGMPRSGYSYSHAESRDGNEGYKSPLKDIDTNSKCNGQGIYFLTDGFANNSNSDATEALMKKSFSSLTETGLSGGTSNAGWSLIGKFAKHLRKDENIKTAVVGFGSLFPNGTTYVKNLKENEDDESAKPYYDCSLLPEGDLRNTCNWGAKQHKELPATVGGYGNGGFYSAQSEQDIINSIVQFIEDTTPTFDSIATGSPTIPVDALNPIELQDYGYYASFLPKPQDSTKIWTGNLNKYDVFNGQLGKKIDASKIIPLIKADGKLDSSVPGLWTGGVEAKIPLGTSINSTSKRTVFTNRQIDSNKQAISSQTLTQVNLETLFDADDTKAKFKNDEQKNYWLNVLGYKVDVSSNVTFASLPTEERRKLGSVMHSKPILLTQSGEIDPTQTSITTSNREDYLLFGTTQGALHVVDDNGVEKFTFIPHEMMNKQKEAFLDDSASNKGNTNDIFYGIDGQWTAFTQYVKDESGKFTVKKIKRTLDEKEIEYSGLQWVYGGLRMGGRSYYALDLSDIDKPILKFHIDPDSALNADKTDDENNALAYMGESWSKPTVGYINWEGKKTLVMVVGGGYHRGYENPEYNTDDKGVKKGAGIYIFNANDGSLLWWGGVNATKTKGSEAYTTNSDMKYSIVSQVNAIDRDSDGLLDNLYVGDLGGQVFRIDINNNALNKNNTVHRISKLGRVKLEVRHKPPN
;
A
#
# COMPACT_ATOMS: atom_id res chain seq x y z
N MET A 1 -60.95 25.71 9.05
CA MET A 1 -59.68 25.06 8.67
C MET A 1 -59.99 23.88 7.78
N LYS A 2 -59.50 23.86 6.53
CA LYS A 2 -59.75 22.78 5.56
C LYS A 2 -59.01 21.52 6.01
N SER A 3 -59.68 20.37 6.01
CA SER A 3 -59.06 19.07 6.27
C SER A 3 -58.10 18.73 5.13
N PHE A 4 -56.80 18.87 5.38
CA PHE A 4 -55.80 18.34 4.46
C PHE A 4 -55.82 16.81 4.54
N ASP A 5 -55.86 16.18 3.37
CA ASP A 5 -55.92 14.73 3.22
C ASP A 5 -54.61 14.12 3.75
N LYS A 6 -54.69 13.38 4.87
CA LYS A 6 -53.53 12.88 5.63
C LYS A 6 -52.56 12.05 4.75
N LYS A 7 -53.06 11.43 3.69
CA LYS A 7 -52.27 10.67 2.72
C LYS A 7 -51.38 11.56 1.84
N ILE A 8 -51.87 12.73 1.44
CA ILE A 8 -51.11 13.69 0.64
C ILE A 8 -50.04 14.35 1.49
N LEU A 9 -50.34 14.68 2.75
CA LEU A 9 -49.36 15.23 3.67
C LEU A 9 -48.23 14.22 3.97
N SER A 10 -48.57 12.95 4.22
CA SER A 10 -47.58 11.90 4.41
C SER A 10 -46.71 11.68 3.16
N ALA A 11 -47.32 11.63 1.97
CA ALA A 11 -46.56 11.49 0.72
C ALA A 11 -45.66 12.69 0.44
N MET A 12 -46.12 13.92 0.72
CA MET A 12 -45.32 15.13 0.58
C MET A 12 -44.19 15.17 1.60
N VAL A 13 -44.42 14.84 2.87
CA VAL A 13 -43.36 14.78 3.89
C VAL A 13 -42.33 13.70 3.54
N SER A 14 -42.77 12.51 3.10
CA SER A 14 -41.86 11.46 2.64
C SER A 14 -41.08 11.87 1.39
N MET A 15 -41.71 12.52 0.40
CA MET A 15 -41.02 13.05 -0.78
C MET A 15 -40.04 14.17 -0.42
N SER A 16 -40.41 15.08 0.49
CA SER A 16 -39.55 16.15 0.98
C SER A 16 -38.37 15.63 1.79
N MET A 17 -38.57 14.62 2.64
CA MET A 17 -37.48 13.91 3.31
C MET A 17 -36.58 13.20 2.30
N THR A 18 -37.14 12.55 1.28
CA THR A 18 -36.36 11.89 0.22
C THR A 18 -35.58 12.90 -0.64
N LEU A 19 -36.15 14.08 -0.93
CA LEU A 19 -35.51 15.18 -1.66
C LEU A 19 -34.44 15.92 -0.83
N ALA A 20 -34.63 16.01 0.49
CA ALA A 20 -33.64 16.57 1.41
C ALA A 20 -32.47 15.60 1.63
N ILE A 21 -32.72 14.28 1.67
CA ILE A 21 -31.68 13.25 1.78
C ILE A 21 -30.85 13.12 0.49
N SER A 22 -31.40 13.52 -0.67
CA SER A 22 -30.67 13.51 -1.95
C SER A 22 -29.78 14.73 -2.20
N HIS A 23 -29.71 15.68 -1.25
CA HIS A 23 -28.59 16.61 -1.15
C HIS A 23 -27.51 16.00 -0.25
N SER A 24 -26.93 14.87 -0.66
CA SER A 24 -25.68 14.41 -0.07
C SER A 24 -24.61 15.47 -0.37
N ALA A 25 -23.88 15.93 0.65
CA ALA A 25 -22.62 16.62 0.44
C ALA A 25 -21.80 15.81 -0.58
N ASN A 26 -21.03 16.49 -1.45
CA ASN A 26 -20.05 15.81 -2.29
C ASN A 26 -19.09 15.07 -1.35
N VAL A 27 -19.31 13.77 -1.17
CA VAL A 27 -18.35 12.89 -0.51
C VAL A 27 -17.27 12.69 -1.55
N TYR A 28 -16.07 13.24 -1.33
CA TYR A 28 -14.91 13.11 -2.23
C TYR A 28 -14.39 11.67 -2.39
N ALA A 29 -15.07 10.72 -1.76
CA ALA A 29 -14.69 9.33 -1.67
C ALA A 29 -15.97 8.52 -1.44
N SER A 30 -16.80 8.39 -2.48
CA SER A 30 -17.81 7.33 -2.49
C SER A 30 -17.12 5.97 -2.49
N ASP A 31 -17.75 4.90 -1.96
CA ASP A 31 -17.18 3.54 -1.98
C ASP A 31 -16.61 3.21 -3.38
N ILE A 32 -17.31 3.57 -4.45
CA ILE A 32 -16.85 3.33 -5.83
C ILE A 32 -15.58 4.10 -6.24
N GLU A 33 -15.33 5.29 -5.69
CA GLU A 33 -14.11 6.06 -5.95
C GLU A 33 -12.93 5.52 -5.11
N ILE A 34 -13.19 5.11 -3.86
CA ILE A 34 -12.20 4.44 -3.00
C ILE A 34 -11.76 3.10 -3.60
N TYR A 35 -12.69 2.36 -4.20
CA TYR A 35 -12.44 1.07 -4.84
C TYR A 35 -12.16 1.16 -6.35
N SER A 36 -12.16 2.38 -6.92
CA SER A 36 -11.69 2.55 -8.28
C SER A 36 -10.20 2.22 -8.31
N ASN A 37 -9.75 1.45 -9.30
CA ASN A 37 -8.33 1.17 -9.47
C ASN A 37 -7.61 2.52 -9.53
N SER A 38 -6.74 2.79 -8.55
CA SER A 38 -5.88 3.97 -8.57
C SER A 38 -5.16 3.98 -9.91
N THR A 39 -5.25 5.07 -10.68
CA THR A 39 -4.42 5.19 -11.88
C THR A 39 -2.98 5.37 -11.38
N PRO A 40 -2.10 4.36 -11.51
CA PRO A 40 -0.76 4.48 -10.98
C PRO A 40 -0.04 5.59 -11.73
N GLY A 41 0.77 6.37 -11.00
CA GLY A 41 1.62 7.38 -11.60
C GLY A 41 2.47 6.79 -12.73
N LYS A 42 2.63 7.51 -13.85
CA LYS A 42 3.42 7.02 -14.98
C LYS A 42 4.89 7.33 -14.74
N LEU A 43 5.73 6.30 -14.62
CA LEU A 43 7.18 6.43 -14.57
C LEU A 43 7.78 6.11 -15.94
N ASN A 44 8.50 7.06 -16.52
CA ASN A 44 9.13 6.93 -17.84
C ASN A 44 10.64 7.11 -17.72
N LEU A 45 11.38 6.05 -18.01
CA LEU A 45 12.83 6.02 -17.92
C LEU A 45 13.45 5.78 -19.30
N PHE A 46 14.53 6.50 -19.57
CA PHE A 46 15.37 6.27 -20.74
C PHE A 46 16.80 6.01 -20.32
N LEU A 47 17.32 4.84 -20.66
CA LEU A 47 18.68 4.40 -20.33
C LEU A 47 19.60 4.74 -21.48
N MET A 48 20.61 5.57 -21.24
CA MET A 48 21.66 5.88 -22.21
C MET A 48 22.95 5.20 -21.77
N LEU A 49 23.36 4.18 -22.54
CA LEU A 49 24.40 3.23 -22.13
C LEU A 49 25.71 3.44 -22.89
N ASP A 50 26.80 3.55 -22.15
CA ASP A 50 28.15 3.61 -22.70
C ASP A 50 28.60 2.27 -23.30
N THR A 51 29.00 2.35 -24.56
CA THR A 51 29.51 1.28 -25.40
C THR A 51 30.82 1.71 -26.07
N SER A 52 31.52 2.68 -25.48
CA SER A 52 32.88 3.06 -25.88
C SER A 52 33.86 1.91 -25.66
N GLY A 53 35.02 1.98 -26.33
CA GLY A 53 36.06 0.96 -26.27
C GLY A 53 36.61 0.72 -24.84
N SER A 54 36.58 1.72 -23.97
CA SER A 54 36.98 1.64 -22.56
C SER A 54 36.05 0.79 -21.70
N MET A 55 34.85 0.47 -22.20
CA MET A 55 33.93 -0.48 -21.55
C MET A 55 34.28 -1.94 -21.83
N GLY A 56 35.18 -2.18 -22.80
CA GLY A 56 35.54 -3.50 -23.29
C GLY A 56 36.87 -4.03 -22.78
N TYR A 57 37.14 -5.29 -23.12
CA TYR A 57 38.39 -5.98 -22.79
C TYR A 57 39.64 -5.54 -23.62
N GLY A 58 39.61 -4.39 -24.30
CA GLY A 58 40.78 -3.79 -24.97
C GLY A 58 40.82 -3.86 -26.51
N ARG A 59 39.78 -4.38 -27.17
CA ARG A 59 39.67 -4.38 -28.64
C ARG A 59 38.76 -3.22 -29.08
N GLY A 60 39.29 -2.03 -29.40
CA GLY A 60 38.42 -0.93 -29.87
C GLY A 60 38.97 0.50 -29.94
N TYR A 61 40.18 0.79 -29.44
CA TYR A 61 40.85 2.07 -29.65
C TYR A 61 41.83 1.95 -30.83
N GLY A 62 41.39 2.35 -32.02
CA GLY A 62 42.27 2.45 -33.19
C GLY A 62 42.94 3.81 -33.21
N GLY A 63 44.00 4.04 -32.44
CA GLY A 63 44.77 5.28 -32.56
C GLY A 63 45.70 5.65 -31.41
N GLY A 64 46.88 5.03 -31.36
CA GLY A 64 48.19 5.67 -31.11
C GLY A 64 48.41 6.70 -29.99
N ASN A 65 47.52 6.89 -29.02
CA ASN A 65 47.75 7.74 -27.85
C ASN A 65 47.63 6.91 -26.56
N SER A 66 48.75 6.80 -25.84
CA SER A 66 49.03 5.75 -24.86
C SER A 66 48.31 5.87 -23.50
N ALA A 67 47.20 6.60 -23.39
CA ALA A 67 46.40 6.64 -22.16
C ALA A 67 45.15 5.74 -22.22
N THR A 68 44.78 5.22 -23.40
CA THR A 68 43.48 4.56 -23.66
C THR A 68 43.59 3.19 -24.35
N ASP A 69 44.78 2.59 -24.39
CA ASP A 69 45.02 1.24 -24.94
C ASP A 69 44.90 0.12 -23.87
N THR A 70 44.21 0.39 -22.75
CA THR A 70 44.01 -0.58 -21.66
C THR A 70 42.61 -1.17 -21.68
N SER A 71 42.53 -2.49 -21.56
CA SER A 71 41.29 -3.22 -21.26
C SER A 71 40.62 -2.66 -20.00
N SER A 72 39.28 -2.59 -19.96
CA SER A 72 38.54 -2.21 -18.75
C SER A 72 38.89 -3.13 -17.57
N ILE A 73 39.22 -4.40 -17.85
CA ILE A 73 39.67 -5.38 -16.85
C ILE A 73 41.01 -4.95 -16.25
N PHE A 74 41.92 -4.43 -17.07
CA PHE A 74 43.20 -3.93 -16.58
C PHE A 74 43.03 -2.65 -15.78
N GLN A 75 42.21 -1.71 -16.25
CA GLN A 75 41.91 -0.47 -15.52
C GLN A 75 41.23 -0.75 -14.16
N ASP A 76 40.38 -1.79 -14.11
CA ASP A 76 39.69 -2.15 -12.88
C ASP A 76 40.54 -3.02 -11.96
N TYR A 77 41.32 -3.96 -12.47
CA TYR A 77 41.92 -5.01 -11.64
C TYR A 77 43.44 -5.17 -11.82
N GLY A 78 44.08 -4.38 -12.67
CA GLY A 78 45.53 -4.46 -12.93
C GLY A 78 46.00 -5.78 -13.58
N ILE A 79 45.08 -6.54 -14.17
CA ILE A 79 45.31 -7.89 -14.72
C ILE A 79 44.84 -7.99 -16.18
N CYS A 80 45.29 -9.03 -16.88
CA CYS A 80 44.88 -9.36 -18.25
C CYS A 80 44.96 -8.16 -19.22
N THR A 81 46.19 -7.78 -19.58
CA THR A 81 46.45 -6.76 -20.60
C THR A 81 46.17 -7.29 -22.00
N TYR A 82 45.84 -6.38 -22.92
CA TYR A 82 45.68 -6.66 -24.33
C TYR A 82 46.83 -5.97 -25.08
N ASN A 83 47.90 -6.67 -25.46
CA ASN A 83 48.90 -6.14 -26.40
C ASN A 83 49.69 -7.24 -27.14
N ASN A 84 49.92 -7.01 -28.43
CA ASN A 84 50.85 -7.76 -29.29
C ASN A 84 52.27 -7.16 -29.17
N TYR A 85 52.90 -7.19 -27.99
CA TYR A 85 54.32 -6.84 -27.84
C TYR A 85 55.09 -7.97 -27.17
N SER A 86 56.07 -8.51 -27.90
CA SER A 86 56.75 -9.77 -27.64
C SER A 86 57.92 -9.71 -26.64
N ASP A 87 57.97 -8.77 -25.69
CA ASP A 87 59.15 -8.65 -24.79
C ASP A 87 58.89 -8.51 -23.28
N TYR A 88 57.65 -8.59 -22.80
CA TYR A 88 57.36 -8.68 -21.35
C TYR A 88 56.27 -9.69 -21.03
N GLY A 89 56.40 -10.96 -21.43
CA GLY A 89 55.69 -12.09 -20.81
C GLY A 89 54.15 -12.02 -20.66
N LEU A 90 53.42 -11.25 -21.46
CA LEU A 90 51.96 -11.08 -21.35
C LEU A 90 51.22 -11.93 -22.40
N ARG A 91 50.33 -12.82 -21.94
CA ARG A 91 49.50 -13.72 -22.76
C ARG A 91 48.09 -13.14 -22.98
N LYS A 92 47.46 -13.60 -24.07
CA LYS A 92 46.06 -13.35 -24.45
C LYS A 92 45.12 -14.05 -23.44
N ASP A 93 44.96 -13.46 -22.25
CA ASP A 93 44.29 -14.11 -21.10
C ASP A 93 42.79 -13.76 -20.95
N VAL A 94 42.19 -13.08 -21.94
CA VAL A 94 40.74 -12.83 -21.98
C VAL A 94 40.05 -13.97 -22.71
N SER A 95 39.12 -14.61 -22.00
CA SER A 95 38.23 -15.66 -22.51
C SER A 95 36.82 -15.10 -22.72
N SER A 96 36.03 -15.80 -23.53
CA SER A 96 34.60 -15.52 -23.69
C SER A 96 33.81 -16.75 -23.28
N GLU A 97 32.64 -16.53 -22.68
CA GLU A 97 31.67 -17.60 -22.42
C GLU A 97 30.26 -17.18 -22.84
N SER A 98 29.42 -18.19 -23.06
CA SER A 98 28.00 -18.00 -23.34
C SER A 98 27.20 -18.20 -22.07
N LEU A 99 26.51 -17.16 -21.61
CA LEU A 99 25.53 -17.24 -20.54
C LEU A 99 24.12 -17.40 -21.12
N SER A 100 23.20 -17.94 -20.33
CA SER A 100 21.79 -18.07 -20.70
C SER A 100 20.89 -17.26 -19.79
N TYR A 101 19.73 -16.85 -20.32
CA TYR A 101 18.65 -16.22 -19.56
C TYR A 101 17.30 -16.73 -20.05
N GLN A 102 16.31 -16.67 -19.16
CA GLN A 102 14.93 -17.01 -19.48
C GLN A 102 14.09 -15.75 -19.58
N VAL A 103 13.36 -15.62 -20.68
CA VAL A 103 12.34 -14.57 -20.85
C VAL A 103 11.15 -15.18 -21.59
N ASN A 104 9.95 -14.90 -21.10
CA ASN A 104 8.70 -15.36 -21.72
C ASN A 104 8.68 -16.90 -21.98
N GLY A 105 9.20 -17.69 -21.03
CA GLY A 105 9.30 -19.15 -21.12
C GLY A 105 10.34 -19.69 -22.12
N LYS A 106 11.12 -18.82 -22.78
CA LYS A 106 12.17 -19.21 -23.74
C LYS A 106 13.56 -19.02 -23.13
N VAL A 107 14.44 -19.98 -23.37
CA VAL A 107 15.87 -19.88 -23.03
C VAL A 107 16.62 -19.22 -24.20
N LYS A 108 17.31 -18.12 -23.93
CA LYS A 108 18.19 -17.43 -24.87
C LYS A 108 19.61 -17.36 -24.32
N SER A 109 20.59 -17.09 -25.18
CA SER A 109 22.01 -17.05 -24.81
C SER A 109 22.69 -15.77 -25.30
N TYR A 110 23.74 -15.34 -24.59
CA TYR A 110 24.56 -14.18 -24.95
C TYR A 110 26.00 -14.35 -24.51
N THR A 111 26.91 -13.65 -25.19
CA THR A 111 28.35 -13.73 -24.93
C THR A 111 28.83 -12.64 -23.98
N VAL A 112 29.69 -13.05 -23.05
CA VAL A 112 30.41 -12.17 -22.12
C VAL A 112 31.90 -12.48 -22.17
N ASN A 113 32.74 -11.49 -21.84
CA ASN A 113 34.19 -11.61 -21.82
C ASN A 113 34.71 -11.47 -20.39
N TYR A 114 35.71 -12.28 -20.05
CA TYR A 114 36.29 -12.32 -18.72
C TYR A 114 37.78 -12.68 -18.73
N CYS A 115 38.46 -12.26 -17.67
CA CYS A 115 39.80 -12.69 -17.30
C CYS A 115 39.70 -13.77 -16.22
N HIS A 116 40.37 -14.90 -16.43
CA HIS A 116 40.46 -15.97 -15.43
C HIS A 116 41.69 -15.77 -14.54
N ILE A 117 41.50 -15.83 -13.22
CA ILE A 117 42.57 -15.69 -12.24
C ILE A 117 42.61 -16.94 -11.38
N SER A 118 43.67 -17.73 -11.52
CA SER A 118 43.88 -18.88 -10.64
C SER A 118 44.09 -18.44 -9.18
N LYS A 119 43.80 -19.32 -8.23
CA LYS A 119 44.07 -19.11 -6.80
C LYS A 119 45.51 -18.64 -6.53
N SER A 120 46.47 -19.22 -7.26
CA SER A 120 47.88 -18.84 -7.14
C SER A 120 48.15 -17.42 -7.62
N GLN A 121 47.59 -17.02 -8.77
CA GLN A 121 47.72 -15.65 -9.28
C GLN A 121 47.11 -14.63 -8.31
N TYR A 122 45.90 -14.89 -7.81
CA TYR A 122 45.21 -14.02 -6.84
C TYR A 122 46.04 -13.79 -5.57
N ASN A 123 46.57 -14.86 -4.97
CA ASN A 123 47.38 -14.77 -3.75
C ASN A 123 48.70 -14.02 -3.97
N ASN A 124 49.23 -14.03 -5.19
CA ASN A 124 50.52 -13.42 -5.53
C ASN A 124 50.40 -12.07 -6.23
N LEU A 125 49.22 -11.44 -6.24
CA LEU A 125 49.04 -10.10 -6.82
C LEU A 125 49.98 -9.08 -6.14
N ARG A 126 50.75 -8.37 -6.97
CA ARG A 126 51.71 -7.35 -6.53
C ARG A 126 51.17 -5.96 -6.86
N ASN A 127 51.84 -4.94 -6.33
CA ASN A 127 51.58 -3.56 -6.69
C ASN A 127 51.72 -3.40 -8.21
N THR A 128 50.66 -2.88 -8.83
CA THR A 128 50.57 -2.73 -10.28
C THR A 128 50.85 -1.29 -10.66
N TRP A 129 51.63 -1.15 -11.73
CA TRP A 129 51.95 0.13 -12.36
C TRP A 129 51.41 0.11 -13.78
N ASN A 130 50.99 1.26 -14.28
CA ASN A 130 50.49 1.42 -15.62
C ASN A 130 51.66 1.18 -16.59
N PRO A 131 51.56 0.19 -17.49
CA PRO A 131 52.66 -0.16 -18.39
C PRO A 131 52.94 0.90 -19.45
N TYR A 132 52.06 1.88 -19.63
CA TYR A 132 52.15 2.88 -20.68
C TYR A 132 52.81 4.19 -20.24
N ASP A 133 52.63 4.60 -18.98
CA ASP A 133 53.17 5.85 -18.44
C ASP A 133 53.93 5.69 -17.12
N GLY A 134 54.02 4.46 -16.59
CA GLY A 134 54.72 4.15 -15.35
C GLY A 134 54.03 4.68 -14.09
N THR A 135 52.77 5.08 -14.16
CA THR A 135 52.02 5.59 -12.99
C THR A 135 51.56 4.46 -12.07
N PHE A 136 51.44 4.74 -10.77
CA PHE A 136 50.95 3.75 -9.80
C PHE A 136 49.44 3.50 -10.00
N VAL A 137 49.04 2.24 -10.16
CA VAL A 137 47.63 1.86 -10.39
C VAL A 137 46.95 1.47 -9.08
N ALA A 138 47.47 0.46 -8.39
CA ALA A 138 46.89 -0.04 -7.14
C ALA A 138 47.87 -0.96 -6.38
N THR A 139 47.66 -1.09 -5.07
CA THR A 139 48.39 -2.07 -4.26
C THR A 139 47.89 -3.50 -4.51
N GLY A 140 48.74 -4.51 -4.26
CA GLY A 140 48.31 -5.91 -4.35
C GLY A 140 47.13 -6.26 -3.42
N ASP A 141 47.05 -5.63 -2.25
CA ASP A 141 45.95 -5.83 -1.29
C ASP A 141 44.64 -5.23 -1.78
N GLU A 142 44.70 -4.04 -2.37
CA GLU A 142 43.54 -3.39 -2.97
C GLU A 142 42.98 -4.20 -4.14
N LEU A 143 43.85 -4.68 -5.03
CA LEU A 143 43.45 -5.53 -6.15
C LEU A 143 42.79 -6.83 -5.67
N ARG A 144 43.35 -7.48 -4.64
CA ARG A 144 42.74 -8.65 -4.01
C ARG A 144 41.35 -8.35 -3.47
N ARG A 145 41.19 -7.27 -2.69
CA ARG A 145 39.90 -6.85 -2.13
C ARG A 145 38.85 -6.61 -3.22
N ARG A 146 39.26 -6.00 -4.33
CA ARG A 146 38.34 -5.70 -5.44
C ARG A 146 37.96 -6.96 -6.20
N ILE A 147 38.91 -7.82 -6.53
CA ILE A 147 38.62 -9.11 -7.17
C ILE A 147 37.68 -9.96 -6.30
N SER A 148 37.90 -10.01 -4.98
CA SER A 148 37.03 -10.79 -4.10
C SER A 148 35.60 -10.25 -4.01
N ASN A 149 35.41 -8.94 -4.22
CA ASN A 149 34.12 -8.28 -4.08
C ASN A 149 33.37 -8.14 -5.41
N GLU A 150 34.09 -7.99 -6.53
CA GLU A 150 33.54 -7.58 -7.82
C GLU A 150 33.55 -8.71 -8.88
N CYS A 151 34.32 -9.78 -8.68
CA CYS A 151 34.46 -10.89 -9.63
C CYS A 151 33.78 -12.18 -9.16
N ASP A 152 33.39 -13.05 -10.11
CA ASP A 152 32.71 -14.31 -9.81
C ASP A 152 33.72 -15.32 -9.26
N LYS A 153 33.62 -15.67 -7.98
CA LYS A 153 34.41 -16.73 -7.36
C LYS A 153 33.95 -18.11 -7.83
N GLN A 154 34.90 -18.94 -8.26
CA GLN A 154 34.66 -20.29 -8.74
C GLN A 154 34.88 -21.34 -7.63
N ALA A 155 34.40 -22.57 -7.84
CA ALA A 155 34.49 -23.65 -6.84
C ALA A 155 35.93 -24.04 -6.44
N ASP A 156 36.89 -23.85 -7.34
CA ASP A 156 38.32 -24.09 -7.11
C ASP A 156 39.05 -22.91 -6.43
N ASN A 157 38.31 -21.87 -6.01
CA ASN A 157 38.81 -20.59 -5.51
C ASN A 157 39.60 -19.76 -6.55
N SER A 158 39.42 -20.03 -7.84
CA SER A 158 39.76 -19.07 -8.90
C SER A 158 38.67 -17.99 -9.03
N TYR A 159 38.95 -16.94 -9.80
CA TYR A 159 38.00 -15.85 -10.08
C TYR A 159 37.81 -15.65 -11.58
N LYS A 160 36.60 -15.26 -11.98
CA LYS A 160 36.28 -14.72 -13.31
C LYS A 160 35.92 -13.25 -13.19
N CYS A 161 36.81 -12.39 -13.69
CA CYS A 161 36.62 -10.95 -13.71
C CYS A 161 36.18 -10.48 -15.09
N TYR A 162 34.93 -10.05 -15.20
CA TYR A 162 34.34 -9.64 -16.48
C TYR A 162 34.68 -8.18 -16.83
N ASP A 163 34.73 -7.87 -18.12
CA ASP A 163 34.81 -6.48 -18.59
C ASP A 163 33.54 -5.68 -18.21
N ARG A 164 33.59 -4.35 -18.33
CA ARG A 164 32.46 -3.49 -17.90
C ARG A 164 31.21 -3.75 -18.72
N ILE A 165 31.32 -3.88 -20.05
CA ILE A 165 30.15 -4.17 -20.91
C ILE A 165 29.50 -5.52 -20.56
N SER A 166 30.28 -6.54 -20.21
CA SER A 166 29.75 -7.84 -19.79
C SER A 166 29.02 -7.75 -18.46
N ARG A 167 29.57 -7.02 -17.47
CA ARG A 167 28.87 -6.75 -16.20
C ARG A 167 27.58 -5.94 -16.41
N LEU A 168 27.59 -4.97 -17.31
CA LEU A 168 26.38 -4.22 -17.68
C LEU A 168 25.30 -5.12 -18.27
N LYS A 169 25.66 -5.99 -19.22
CA LYS A 169 24.74 -6.97 -19.80
C LYS A 169 24.17 -7.90 -18.72
N LYS A 170 25.01 -8.45 -17.85
CA LYS A 170 24.58 -9.31 -16.74
C LYS A 170 23.58 -8.59 -15.83
N ALA A 171 23.89 -7.35 -15.42
CA ALA A 171 23.03 -6.55 -14.55
C ALA A 171 21.66 -6.26 -15.17
N LEU A 172 21.65 -5.82 -16.44
CA LEU A 172 20.40 -5.49 -17.13
C LEU A 172 19.57 -6.74 -17.45
N VAL A 173 20.22 -7.88 -17.74
CA VAL A 173 19.54 -9.17 -17.84
C VAL A 173 18.87 -9.50 -16.52
N ASN A 174 19.60 -9.44 -15.40
CA ASN A 174 19.06 -9.70 -14.06
C ASN A 174 17.84 -8.82 -13.75
N VAL A 175 17.94 -7.52 -14.02
CA VAL A 175 16.88 -6.53 -13.80
C VAL A 175 15.63 -6.83 -14.63
N LEU A 176 15.80 -7.14 -15.92
CA LEU A 176 14.68 -7.31 -16.83
C LEU A 176 14.03 -8.71 -16.73
N THR A 177 14.71 -9.70 -16.18
CA THR A 177 14.15 -11.04 -15.93
C THR A 177 13.68 -11.27 -14.49
N SER A 178 13.83 -10.28 -13.59
CA SER A 178 13.37 -10.35 -12.19
C SER A 178 12.17 -9.43 -11.92
N ASP A 179 11.66 -9.51 -10.70
CA ASP A 179 10.58 -8.69 -10.13
C ASP A 179 11.08 -7.35 -9.56
N LYS A 180 12.38 -7.03 -9.70
CA LYS A 180 13.00 -5.80 -9.19
C LYS A 180 12.46 -4.51 -9.81
N ILE A 181 11.84 -4.58 -10.98
CA ILE A 181 11.19 -3.44 -11.66
C ILE A 181 9.76 -3.82 -11.99
N LEU A 182 8.82 -2.97 -11.60
CA LEU A 182 7.39 -3.14 -11.85
C LEU A 182 7.04 -3.03 -13.35
N ASN A 183 6.04 -3.80 -13.78
CA ASN A 183 5.54 -3.77 -15.16
C ASN A 183 4.78 -2.47 -15.50
N THR A 184 4.51 -1.62 -14.52
CA THR A 184 3.89 -0.29 -14.67
C THR A 184 4.89 0.76 -15.17
N ILE A 185 6.18 0.45 -15.16
CA ILE A 185 7.25 1.36 -15.58
C ILE A 185 7.44 1.25 -17.09
N SER A 186 7.62 2.40 -17.74
CA SER A 186 8.00 2.48 -19.15
C SER A 186 9.51 2.68 -19.29
N LEU A 187 10.16 1.85 -20.10
CA LEU A 187 11.62 1.80 -20.23
C LEU A 187 12.03 1.86 -21.70
N GLY A 188 12.93 2.78 -22.03
CA GLY A 188 13.60 2.85 -23.34
C GLY A 188 15.11 2.73 -23.18
N VAL A 189 15.79 2.39 -24.27
CA VAL A 189 17.24 2.18 -24.26
C VAL A 189 17.89 2.87 -25.45
N GLY A 190 18.99 3.56 -25.17
CA GLY A 190 19.93 4.12 -26.11
C GLY A 190 21.35 3.65 -25.84
N GLN A 191 22.23 3.87 -26.80
CA GLN A 191 23.66 3.56 -26.67
C GLN A 191 24.52 4.69 -27.25
N TYR A 192 25.77 4.75 -26.82
CA TYR A 192 26.80 5.60 -27.45
C TYR A 192 28.21 4.99 -27.28
N SER A 193 29.12 5.14 -28.23
CA SER A 193 28.95 5.78 -29.53
C SER A 193 28.11 4.94 -30.52
N THR A 194 27.60 5.57 -31.58
CA THR A 194 26.65 4.94 -32.51
C THR A 194 27.32 4.03 -33.53
N PRO A 195 26.92 2.75 -33.65
CA PRO A 195 27.32 1.87 -34.75
C PRO A 195 26.74 2.36 -36.08
N THR A 196 27.59 2.51 -37.10
CA THR A 196 27.20 2.94 -38.45
C THR A 196 26.85 1.77 -39.37
N SER A 197 27.18 0.53 -38.98
CA SER A 197 26.80 -0.71 -39.69
C SER A 197 26.59 -1.86 -38.70
N THR A 198 26.33 -3.07 -39.21
CA THR A 198 26.22 -4.29 -38.39
C THR A 198 27.57 -4.83 -37.92
N SER A 199 28.68 -4.23 -38.36
CA SER A 199 30.02 -4.65 -37.93
C SER A 199 30.30 -4.16 -36.51
N TRP A 200 30.86 -5.03 -35.68
CA TRP A 200 31.17 -4.76 -34.27
C TRP A 200 32.12 -3.57 -34.05
N ASN A 201 32.89 -3.18 -35.06
CA ASN A 201 33.89 -2.09 -35.03
C ASN A 201 33.46 -0.85 -35.84
N SER A 202 32.16 -0.61 -36.01
CA SER A 202 31.64 0.44 -36.89
C SER A 202 31.20 1.71 -36.16
N HIS A 203 31.58 1.90 -34.89
CA HIS A 203 31.09 3.03 -34.11
C HIS A 203 31.70 4.35 -34.57
N ASP A 204 30.87 5.39 -34.67
CA ASP A 204 31.24 6.70 -35.21
C ASP A 204 32.07 7.57 -34.27
N SER A 205 32.17 7.22 -32.98
CA SER A 205 32.88 7.97 -31.93
C SER A 205 32.25 9.28 -31.47
N TYR A 206 31.18 9.78 -32.08
CA TYR A 206 30.72 11.16 -31.85
C TYR A 206 29.22 11.35 -31.63
N SER A 207 28.39 10.34 -31.87
CA SER A 207 26.94 10.42 -31.63
C SER A 207 26.44 9.35 -30.66
N GLY A 208 25.23 9.55 -30.15
CA GLY A 208 24.46 8.51 -29.45
C GLY A 208 23.11 8.30 -30.14
N ARG A 209 22.51 7.12 -29.99
CA ARG A 209 21.24 6.76 -30.65
C ARG A 209 20.26 6.05 -29.72
N VAL A 210 18.98 6.10 -30.07
CA VAL A 210 17.93 5.27 -29.46
C VAL A 210 17.94 3.89 -30.11
N ILE A 211 18.14 2.82 -29.34
CA ILE A 211 18.14 1.43 -29.86
C ILE A 211 16.81 0.73 -29.66
N TYR A 212 16.02 1.17 -28.68
CA TYR A 212 14.66 0.73 -28.49
C TYR A 212 13.83 1.83 -27.81
N PRO A 213 12.61 2.13 -28.30
CA PRO A 213 11.78 3.19 -27.73
C PRO A 213 11.33 2.88 -26.30
N THR A 214 11.00 3.91 -25.55
CA THR A 214 10.39 3.79 -24.22
C THR A 214 8.99 3.20 -24.34
N VAL A 215 8.81 2.02 -23.77
CA VAL A 215 7.55 1.27 -23.78
C VAL A 215 7.28 0.67 -22.41
N LEU A 216 6.01 0.40 -22.11
CA LEU A 216 5.60 -0.29 -20.88
C LEU A 216 6.28 -1.67 -20.79
N LEU A 217 6.80 -2.03 -19.61
CA LEU A 217 7.55 -3.27 -19.36
C LEU A 217 6.68 -4.54 -19.30
N THR A 218 5.91 -4.80 -20.34
CA THR A 218 5.23 -6.09 -20.56
C THR A 218 6.25 -7.20 -20.84
N SER A 219 5.85 -8.46 -20.67
CA SER A 219 6.74 -9.61 -20.94
C SER A 219 7.31 -9.61 -22.37
N GLU A 220 6.51 -9.19 -23.36
CA GLU A 220 6.96 -9.07 -24.76
C GLU A 220 7.98 -7.93 -24.94
N ASN A 221 7.73 -6.77 -24.34
CA ASN A 221 8.64 -5.63 -24.44
C ASN A 221 9.96 -5.89 -23.71
N ARG A 222 9.94 -6.59 -22.57
CA ARG A 222 11.16 -7.06 -21.89
C ARG A 222 12.01 -7.94 -22.80
N GLU A 223 11.38 -8.87 -23.53
CA GLU A 223 12.07 -9.72 -24.50
C GLU A 223 12.78 -8.90 -25.58
N LYS A 224 12.09 -7.93 -26.19
CA LYS A 224 12.65 -7.05 -27.23
C LYS A 224 13.77 -6.13 -26.73
N ILE A 225 13.63 -5.59 -25.51
CA ILE A 225 14.69 -4.77 -24.88
C ILE A 225 15.92 -5.64 -24.59
N LEU A 226 15.73 -6.85 -24.05
CA LEU A 226 16.81 -7.79 -23.76
C LEU A 226 17.59 -8.17 -25.03
N GLU A 227 16.92 -8.40 -26.15
CA GLU A 227 17.56 -8.65 -27.45
C GLU A 227 18.53 -7.53 -27.83
N LYS A 228 18.16 -6.27 -27.60
CA LYS A 228 19.04 -5.12 -27.87
C LYS A 228 20.20 -5.01 -26.89
N ILE A 229 19.97 -5.32 -25.62
CA ILE A 229 21.01 -5.24 -24.57
C ILE A 229 22.09 -6.29 -24.79
N VAL A 230 21.73 -7.53 -25.13
CA VAL A 230 22.72 -8.60 -25.31
C VAL A 230 23.57 -8.42 -26.57
N GLU A 231 23.05 -7.68 -27.56
CA GLU A 231 23.73 -7.31 -28.81
C GLU A 231 24.72 -6.14 -28.67
N LEU A 232 24.77 -5.46 -27.50
CA LEU A 232 25.68 -4.33 -27.31
C LEU A 232 27.13 -4.75 -27.52
N ASN A 233 27.85 -4.01 -28.38
CA ASN A 233 29.27 -4.19 -28.64
C ASN A 233 30.01 -2.90 -28.29
N VAL A 234 31.31 -2.99 -28.06
CA VAL A 234 32.14 -1.87 -27.61
C VAL A 234 33.10 -1.43 -28.70
N TYR A 235 33.10 -0.14 -29.02
CA TYR A 235 34.06 0.43 -29.95
C TYR A 235 34.13 1.96 -29.84
N ASN A 236 35.32 2.52 -30.09
CA ASN A 236 35.56 3.96 -30.24
C ASN A 236 35.25 4.81 -28.98
N GLY A 237 35.18 6.14 -29.14
CA GLY A 237 35.12 7.11 -28.04
C GLY A 237 33.80 7.19 -27.28
N THR A 238 33.79 8.12 -26.32
CA THR A 238 32.74 8.34 -25.30
C THR A 238 32.09 9.72 -25.49
N PRO A 239 31.24 9.92 -26.52
CA PRO A 239 30.65 11.22 -26.85
C PRO A 239 29.47 11.59 -25.95
N SER A 240 29.72 11.70 -24.64
CA SER A 240 28.67 11.86 -23.62
C SER A 240 27.79 13.09 -23.87
N ALA A 241 28.36 14.21 -24.35
CA ALA A 241 27.60 15.43 -24.57
C ALA A 241 26.60 15.30 -25.73
N SER A 242 27.01 14.76 -26.87
CA SER A 242 26.11 14.50 -28.01
C SER A 242 25.08 13.41 -27.67
N ALA A 243 25.50 12.36 -26.97
CA ALA A 243 24.62 11.29 -26.52
C ALA A 243 23.53 11.81 -25.58
N TYR A 244 23.88 12.69 -24.65
CA TYR A 244 22.91 13.30 -23.74
C TYR A 244 21.97 14.28 -24.45
N ALA A 245 22.48 15.04 -25.43
CA ALA A 245 21.65 15.86 -26.29
C ALA A 245 20.58 15.03 -27.02
N GLU A 246 20.96 13.85 -27.54
CA GLU A 246 20.02 12.94 -28.20
C GLU A 246 19.04 12.28 -27.24
N ALA A 247 19.47 11.91 -26.04
CA ALA A 247 18.56 11.41 -24.99
C ALA A 247 17.49 12.46 -24.64
N GLY A 248 17.88 13.72 -24.45
CA GLY A 248 16.94 14.82 -24.20
C GLY A 248 16.04 15.12 -25.40
N ALA A 249 16.59 15.13 -26.62
CA ALA A 249 15.79 15.31 -27.84
C ALA A 249 14.76 14.19 -28.02
N TYR A 250 15.13 12.94 -27.72
CA TYR A 250 14.22 11.81 -27.74
C TYR A 250 13.09 11.98 -26.72
N MET A 251 13.43 12.24 -25.46
CA MET A 251 12.45 12.44 -24.38
C MET A 251 11.46 13.56 -24.71
N LEU A 252 11.92 14.64 -25.36
CA LEU A 252 11.11 15.81 -25.69
C LEU A 252 10.52 15.80 -27.10
N GLY A 253 10.74 14.75 -27.88
CA GLY A 253 10.22 14.60 -29.25
C GLY A 253 10.76 15.63 -30.24
N LYS A 254 12.03 16.02 -30.08
CA LYS A 254 12.66 17.09 -30.85
C LYS A 254 13.38 16.53 -32.07
N ASN A 255 13.66 17.41 -33.03
CA ASN A 255 14.21 17.01 -34.32
C ASN A 255 15.71 17.31 -34.44
N THR A 256 16.52 16.27 -34.43
CA THR A 256 17.98 16.30 -34.64
C THR A 256 18.39 15.73 -36.01
N TYR A 257 17.42 15.36 -36.87
CA TYR A 257 17.69 14.80 -38.21
C TYR A 257 18.59 15.71 -39.05
N GLY A 258 19.60 15.11 -39.69
CA GLY A 258 20.53 15.80 -40.58
C GLY A 258 21.54 16.73 -39.88
N MET A 259 21.54 16.80 -38.56
CA MET A 259 22.49 17.62 -37.82
C MET A 259 23.87 16.94 -37.68
N PRO A 260 24.96 17.73 -37.64
CA PRO A 260 26.28 17.19 -37.31
C PRO A 260 26.24 16.49 -35.95
N ARG A 261 26.85 15.29 -35.88
CA ARG A 261 26.95 14.46 -34.66
C ARG A 261 25.63 13.96 -34.08
N SER A 262 24.54 14.03 -34.85
CA SER A 262 23.27 13.39 -34.50
C SER A 262 23.32 11.88 -34.78
N GLY A 263 22.77 11.10 -33.85
CA GLY A 263 22.54 9.66 -34.04
C GLY A 263 21.12 9.34 -34.52
N TYR A 264 20.31 10.35 -34.84
CA TYR A 264 18.90 10.19 -35.23
C TYR A 264 18.73 9.19 -36.37
N SER A 265 19.49 9.31 -37.46
CA SER A 265 19.35 8.45 -38.63
C SER A 265 19.63 6.97 -38.33
N TYR A 266 20.39 6.69 -37.27
CA TYR A 266 20.73 5.33 -36.82
C TYR A 266 19.79 4.82 -35.71
N SER A 267 18.88 5.66 -35.22
CA SER A 267 17.95 5.32 -34.15
C SER A 267 16.83 4.41 -34.64
N HIS A 268 16.27 3.64 -33.70
CA HIS A 268 15.21 2.67 -33.96
C HIS A 268 14.05 3.31 -34.73
N ALA A 269 13.52 2.64 -35.76
CA ALA A 269 12.49 3.21 -36.62
C ALA A 269 11.24 3.64 -35.84
N GLU A 270 10.84 2.87 -34.83
CA GLU A 270 9.67 3.18 -33.99
C GLU A 270 9.91 4.35 -33.02
N SER A 271 11.16 4.73 -32.77
CA SER A 271 11.48 5.93 -31.98
C SER A 271 11.37 7.22 -32.81
N ARG A 272 11.29 7.10 -34.15
CA ARG A 272 11.32 8.21 -35.10
C ARG A 272 9.96 8.52 -35.69
N ASP A 273 9.74 9.78 -36.01
CA ASP A 273 8.59 10.27 -36.76
C ASP A 273 9.03 10.76 -38.14
N GLY A 274 9.52 9.83 -38.97
CA GLY A 274 10.08 10.14 -40.28
C GLY A 274 11.28 11.09 -40.18
N ASN A 275 11.18 12.27 -40.81
CA ASN A 275 12.17 13.34 -40.73
C ASN A 275 11.71 14.50 -39.81
N GLU A 276 10.61 14.33 -39.07
CA GLU A 276 10.00 15.37 -38.22
C GLU A 276 10.52 15.35 -36.77
N GLY A 277 11.37 14.38 -36.42
CA GLY A 277 12.00 14.26 -35.11
C GLY A 277 11.57 13.00 -34.38
N TYR A 278 11.89 12.92 -33.09
CA TYR A 278 11.57 11.73 -32.30
C TYR A 278 10.09 11.69 -31.90
N LYS A 279 9.58 10.47 -31.74
CA LYS A 279 8.33 10.21 -31.03
C LYS A 279 8.59 10.29 -29.54
N SER A 280 8.24 11.42 -28.94
CA SER A 280 8.40 11.63 -27.50
C SER A 280 7.63 10.57 -26.71
N PRO A 281 8.27 9.92 -25.72
CA PRO A 281 7.55 9.09 -24.77
C PRO A 281 6.70 9.90 -23.77
N LEU A 282 6.80 11.23 -23.81
CA LEU A 282 6.11 12.17 -22.92
C LEU A 282 4.94 12.89 -23.60
N LYS A 283 4.62 12.59 -24.86
CA LYS A 283 3.62 13.32 -25.68
C LYS A 283 2.24 13.43 -25.02
N ASP A 284 1.82 12.41 -24.28
CA ASP A 284 0.52 12.32 -23.61
C ASP A 284 0.66 12.29 -22.07
N ILE A 285 1.74 12.87 -21.55
CA ILE A 285 2.07 12.89 -20.14
C ILE A 285 2.16 14.34 -19.69
N ASP A 286 1.34 14.71 -18.71
CA ASP A 286 1.53 15.97 -18.00
C ASP A 286 2.80 15.87 -17.13
N THR A 287 3.89 16.44 -17.62
CA THR A 287 5.21 16.47 -16.95
C THR A 287 5.20 17.35 -15.70
N ASN A 288 4.25 18.29 -15.58
CA ASN A 288 4.05 19.12 -14.40
C ASN A 288 3.19 18.42 -13.32
N SER A 289 2.55 17.30 -13.66
CA SER A 289 1.78 16.53 -12.70
C SER A 289 2.69 15.93 -11.63
N LYS A 290 2.35 16.17 -10.36
CA LYS A 290 2.97 15.50 -9.21
C LYS A 290 2.74 13.99 -9.17
N CYS A 291 1.99 13.43 -10.11
CA CYS A 291 1.74 11.99 -10.21
C CYS A 291 2.63 11.30 -11.26
N ASN A 292 3.40 12.02 -12.08
CA ASN A 292 4.24 11.43 -13.12
C ASN A 292 5.73 11.67 -12.86
N GLY A 293 6.56 10.67 -13.16
CA GLY A 293 8.02 10.74 -13.02
C GLY A 293 8.71 10.50 -14.37
N GLN A 294 9.75 11.28 -14.66
CA GLN A 294 10.54 11.15 -15.89
C GLN A 294 12.03 11.22 -15.57
N GLY A 295 12.79 10.30 -16.16
CA GLY A 295 14.20 10.16 -15.83
C GLY A 295 15.07 9.72 -17.01
N ILE A 296 16.27 10.28 -17.10
CA ILE A 296 17.37 9.78 -17.93
C ILE A 296 18.38 9.09 -17.00
N TYR A 297 18.63 7.81 -17.24
CA TYR A 297 19.70 7.06 -16.59
C TYR A 297 20.90 7.04 -17.54
N PHE A 298 22.00 7.67 -17.15
CA PHE A 298 23.17 7.82 -18.01
C PHE A 298 24.37 7.09 -17.39
N LEU A 299 24.79 5.98 -17.99
CA LEU A 299 25.89 5.16 -17.47
C LEU A 299 27.13 5.35 -18.33
N THR A 300 28.27 5.71 -17.72
CA THR A 300 29.52 6.05 -18.42
C THR A 300 30.77 5.59 -17.68
N ASP A 301 31.87 5.44 -18.41
CA ASP A 301 33.21 5.19 -17.86
C ASP A 301 33.86 6.39 -17.15
N GLY A 302 33.29 7.59 -17.30
CA GLY A 302 33.73 8.81 -16.64
C GLY A 302 34.58 9.78 -17.46
N PHE A 303 35.00 9.41 -18.67
CA PHE A 303 35.88 10.24 -19.50
C PHE A 303 35.21 10.62 -20.82
N ALA A 304 34.31 11.60 -20.74
CA ALA A 304 33.69 12.19 -21.92
C ALA A 304 34.77 12.74 -22.87
N ASN A 305 34.70 12.35 -24.14
CA ASN A 305 35.65 12.74 -25.17
C ASN A 305 34.95 12.87 -26.53
N ASN A 306 35.69 13.29 -27.55
CA ASN A 306 35.18 13.39 -28.92
C ASN A 306 33.88 14.21 -29.02
N SER A 307 33.69 15.25 -28.22
CA SER A 307 32.64 16.25 -28.41
C SER A 307 33.14 17.41 -29.27
N ASN A 308 32.23 18.16 -29.88
CA ASN A 308 32.50 19.42 -30.57
C ASN A 308 31.51 20.45 -30.06
N SER A 309 32.00 21.51 -29.42
CA SER A 309 31.15 22.47 -28.70
C SER A 309 30.05 23.06 -29.58
N ASP A 310 30.38 23.50 -30.81
CA ASP A 310 29.40 24.14 -31.70
C ASP A 310 28.32 23.16 -32.17
N ALA A 311 28.72 21.96 -32.59
CA ALA A 311 27.79 20.94 -33.05
C ALA A 311 26.91 20.40 -31.90
N THR A 312 27.51 20.15 -30.73
CA THR A 312 26.79 19.69 -29.54
C THR A 312 25.85 20.77 -29.01
N GLU A 313 26.26 22.03 -28.99
CA GLU A 313 25.39 23.14 -28.61
C GLU A 313 24.22 23.29 -29.60
N ALA A 314 24.49 23.16 -30.90
CA ALA A 314 23.44 23.16 -31.92
C ALA A 314 22.42 22.02 -31.71
N LEU A 315 22.91 20.80 -31.40
CA LEU A 315 22.04 19.65 -31.07
C LEU A 315 21.18 19.93 -29.84
N MET A 316 21.78 20.34 -28.72
CA MET A 316 21.05 20.66 -27.48
C MET A 316 20.04 21.80 -27.67
N LYS A 317 20.35 22.77 -28.56
CA LYS A 317 19.46 23.87 -28.91
C LYS A 317 18.21 23.44 -29.70
N LYS A 318 18.14 22.19 -30.17
CA LYS A 318 16.88 21.63 -30.69
C LYS A 318 15.86 21.37 -29.59
N SER A 319 16.32 21.08 -28.38
CA SER A 319 15.44 20.90 -27.24
C SER A 319 15.09 22.20 -26.55
N PHE A 320 16.04 23.13 -26.44
CA PHE A 320 15.85 24.42 -25.78
C PHE A 320 16.34 25.57 -26.65
N SER A 321 15.58 26.65 -26.77
CA SER A 321 15.96 27.81 -27.60
C SER A 321 17.26 28.49 -27.15
N SER A 322 17.62 28.40 -25.88
CA SER A 322 18.89 28.90 -25.31
C SER A 322 19.34 28.09 -24.11
N LEU A 323 20.66 28.00 -23.88
CA LEU A 323 21.27 27.34 -22.72
C LEU A 323 21.91 28.39 -21.78
N THR A 324 21.09 29.06 -20.98
CA THR A 324 21.49 30.24 -20.18
C THR A 324 22.06 29.91 -18.80
N GLU A 325 21.88 28.67 -18.34
CA GLU A 325 22.32 28.22 -17.03
C GLU A 325 23.86 28.16 -16.89
N THR A 326 24.36 28.02 -15.66
CA THR A 326 25.79 27.74 -15.43
C THR A 326 26.08 26.25 -15.64
N GLY A 327 27.09 25.96 -16.46
CA GLY A 327 27.54 24.60 -16.76
C GLY A 327 28.62 24.08 -15.82
N LEU A 328 28.99 22.81 -15.99
CA LEU A 328 30.16 22.22 -15.35
C LEU A 328 31.44 22.85 -15.92
N SER A 329 32.53 22.85 -15.15
CA SER A 329 33.81 23.47 -15.51
C SER A 329 35.00 22.52 -15.35
N GLY A 330 36.07 22.75 -16.10
CA GLY A 330 37.26 21.90 -16.08
C GLY A 330 37.09 20.61 -16.90
N GLY A 331 38.05 19.70 -16.76
CA GLY A 331 38.08 18.44 -17.51
C GLY A 331 38.69 18.57 -18.91
N THR A 332 38.57 17.51 -19.71
CA THR A 332 39.14 17.44 -21.05
C THR A 332 38.45 18.44 -21.99
N SER A 333 39.21 19.16 -22.81
CA SER A 333 38.70 20.27 -23.65
C SER A 333 37.65 19.85 -24.69
N ASN A 334 37.62 18.57 -25.07
CA ASN A 334 36.65 17.98 -26.00
C ASN A 334 35.54 17.16 -25.28
N ALA A 335 35.33 17.33 -23.97
CA ALA A 335 34.33 16.59 -23.20
C ALA A 335 32.93 17.23 -23.25
N GLY A 336 32.85 18.55 -23.46
CA GLY A 336 31.57 19.28 -23.50
C GLY A 336 30.89 19.47 -22.14
N TRP A 337 31.63 19.38 -21.02
CA TRP A 337 31.08 19.45 -19.65
C TRP A 337 30.20 20.68 -19.39
N SER A 338 30.60 21.85 -19.87
CA SER A 338 29.80 23.06 -19.71
C SER A 338 28.41 22.91 -20.33
N LEU A 339 28.33 22.35 -21.54
CA LEU A 339 27.05 22.12 -22.22
C LEU A 339 26.22 21.04 -21.53
N ILE A 340 26.85 19.94 -21.08
CA ILE A 340 26.18 18.88 -20.30
C ILE A 340 25.50 19.46 -19.06
N GLY A 341 26.22 20.26 -18.27
CA GLY A 341 25.67 20.85 -17.05
C GLY A 341 24.50 21.81 -17.34
N LYS A 342 24.65 22.66 -18.37
CA LYS A 342 23.57 23.57 -18.80
C LYS A 342 22.31 22.82 -19.20
N PHE A 343 22.48 21.79 -20.03
CA PHE A 343 21.38 20.99 -20.55
C PHE A 343 20.65 20.22 -19.44
N ALA A 344 21.40 19.63 -18.50
CA ALA A 344 20.84 18.92 -17.36
C ALA A 344 19.96 19.81 -16.48
N LYS A 345 20.37 21.07 -16.28
CA LYS A 345 19.55 22.05 -15.54
C LYS A 345 18.26 22.39 -16.26
N HIS A 346 18.30 22.61 -17.57
CA HIS A 346 17.09 22.87 -18.36
C HIS A 346 16.14 21.68 -18.35
N LEU A 347 16.64 20.46 -18.59
CA LEU A 347 15.82 19.23 -18.51
C LEU A 347 15.13 19.10 -17.15
N ARG A 348 15.86 19.35 -16.05
CA ARG A 348 15.30 19.27 -14.70
C ARG A 348 14.29 20.39 -14.41
N LYS A 349 14.63 21.64 -14.73
CA LYS A 349 13.88 22.83 -14.32
C LYS A 349 12.65 23.08 -15.18
N ASP A 350 12.80 22.91 -16.49
CA ASP A 350 11.78 23.32 -17.46
C ASP A 350 10.87 22.15 -17.84
N GLU A 351 11.35 20.90 -17.72
CA GLU A 351 10.65 19.70 -18.19
C GLU A 351 10.48 18.61 -17.11
N ASN A 352 10.95 18.86 -15.88
CA ASN A 352 10.91 17.91 -14.75
C ASN A 352 11.59 16.55 -15.03
N ILE A 353 12.56 16.51 -15.93
CA ILE A 353 13.33 15.30 -16.27
C ILE A 353 14.57 15.23 -15.38
N LYS A 354 14.58 14.29 -14.43
CA LYS A 354 15.77 14.02 -13.60
C LYS A 354 16.82 13.28 -14.40
N THR A 355 18.10 13.53 -14.14
CA THR A 355 19.20 12.75 -14.74
C THR A 355 20.02 12.11 -13.65
N ALA A 356 20.01 10.78 -13.63
CA ALA A 356 20.94 9.97 -12.87
C ALA A 356 22.18 9.66 -13.69
N VAL A 357 23.34 9.72 -13.06
CA VAL A 357 24.61 9.38 -13.71
C VAL A 357 25.26 8.24 -12.95
N VAL A 358 25.71 7.24 -13.68
CA VAL A 358 26.41 6.08 -13.13
C VAL A 358 27.84 6.08 -13.65
N GLY A 359 28.78 6.33 -12.74
CA GLY A 359 30.20 6.21 -13.03
C GLY A 359 30.62 4.75 -12.86
N PHE A 360 31.03 4.10 -13.94
CA PHE A 360 31.35 2.68 -13.94
C PHE A 360 32.86 2.44 -14.00
N GLY A 361 33.41 1.92 -12.89
CA GLY A 361 34.76 1.42 -12.82
C GLY A 361 35.48 1.74 -11.52
N SER A 362 36.75 1.35 -11.46
CA SER A 362 37.66 1.59 -10.35
C SER A 362 37.81 3.06 -9.94
N LEU A 363 37.71 3.96 -10.91
CA LEU A 363 37.91 5.40 -10.75
C LEU A 363 36.75 6.11 -10.05
N PHE A 364 35.68 5.38 -9.80
CA PHE A 364 34.59 5.79 -8.92
C PHE A 364 34.60 4.84 -7.73
N PRO A 365 35.33 5.18 -6.65
CA PRO A 365 35.39 4.35 -5.45
C PRO A 365 34.04 4.32 -4.75
N ASN A 366 33.65 3.14 -4.24
CA ASN A 366 32.50 2.98 -3.36
C ASN A 366 32.91 2.92 -1.88
N GLY A 367 31.95 2.97 -0.96
CA GLY A 367 32.15 2.83 0.49
C GLY A 367 31.83 4.10 1.29
N THR A 368 31.84 3.97 2.62
CA THR A 368 31.39 5.02 3.57
C THR A 368 32.18 6.32 3.54
N THR A 369 33.40 6.30 2.99
CA THR A 369 34.20 7.50 2.75
C THR A 369 33.54 8.41 1.70
N TYR A 370 32.99 7.83 0.63
CA TYR A 370 32.45 8.55 -0.51
C TYR A 370 30.93 8.63 -0.48
N VAL A 371 30.27 7.60 0.05
CA VAL A 371 28.81 7.50 0.13
C VAL A 371 28.36 7.72 1.57
N LYS A 372 27.56 8.76 1.77
CA LYS A 372 26.94 9.08 3.06
C LYS A 372 25.45 8.76 3.00
N ASN A 373 24.93 8.07 4.01
CA ASN A 373 23.49 7.87 4.16
C ASN A 373 22.90 9.05 4.92
N LEU A 374 22.12 9.87 4.24
CA LEU A 374 21.59 11.14 4.74
C LEU A 374 20.06 11.16 4.59
N LYS A 375 19.37 11.75 5.57
CA LYS A 375 17.91 11.97 5.52
C LYS A 375 17.60 13.26 4.77
N GLU A 376 16.61 13.26 3.88
CA GLU A 376 16.20 14.50 3.17
C GLU A 376 15.59 15.51 4.16
N ASN A 377 14.76 15.03 5.09
CA ASN A 377 14.17 15.79 6.19
C ASN A 377 14.41 15.11 7.55
N GLU A 378 14.33 15.85 8.65
CA GLU A 378 14.53 15.30 10.00
C GLU A 378 13.49 14.22 10.36
N ASP A 379 12.27 14.40 9.84
CA ASP A 379 11.12 13.51 10.06
C ASP A 379 11.12 12.26 9.15
N ASP A 380 12.02 12.17 8.17
CA ASP A 380 12.09 11.00 7.29
C ASP A 380 12.54 9.77 8.08
N GLU A 381 11.82 8.66 7.93
CA GLU A 381 12.14 7.42 8.64
C GLU A 381 13.44 6.78 8.17
N SER A 382 13.84 6.97 6.90
CA SER A 382 15.00 6.32 6.29
C SER A 382 15.99 7.31 5.66
N ALA A 383 17.28 7.03 5.85
CA ALA A 383 18.36 7.76 5.20
C ALA A 383 18.65 7.15 3.82
N LYS A 384 18.92 8.00 2.83
CA LYS A 384 19.26 7.61 1.45
C LYS A 384 20.75 7.82 1.15
N PRO A 385 21.35 7.05 0.24
CA PRO A 385 22.76 7.22 -0.11
C PRO A 385 22.98 8.48 -0.97
N TYR A 386 23.98 9.28 -0.59
CA TYR A 386 24.48 10.43 -1.34
C TYR A 386 25.98 10.29 -1.56
N TYR A 387 26.44 10.53 -2.79
CA TYR A 387 27.86 10.48 -3.14
C TYR A 387 28.50 11.87 -3.01
N ASP A 388 29.58 11.97 -2.25
CA ASP A 388 30.36 13.20 -2.05
C ASP A 388 31.36 13.41 -3.19
N CYS A 389 30.90 14.06 -4.26
CA CYS A 389 31.71 14.31 -5.45
C CYS A 389 32.96 15.15 -5.19
N SER A 390 33.03 15.89 -4.06
CA SER A 390 34.18 16.73 -3.74
C SER A 390 35.46 15.92 -3.48
N LEU A 391 35.31 14.64 -3.15
CA LEU A 391 36.41 13.71 -2.88
C LEU A 391 37.06 13.12 -4.14
N LEU A 392 36.44 13.32 -5.32
CA LEU A 392 37.00 12.88 -6.59
C LEU A 392 37.97 13.93 -7.18
N PRO A 393 39.00 13.53 -7.95
CA PRO A 393 39.92 14.46 -8.61
C PRO A 393 39.22 15.51 -9.49
N GLU A 394 39.77 16.72 -9.58
CA GLU A 394 39.23 17.77 -10.47
C GLU A 394 39.26 17.33 -11.93
N GLY A 395 38.24 17.74 -12.69
CA GLY A 395 38.09 17.40 -14.10
C GLY A 395 37.00 16.37 -14.35
N ASP A 396 37.25 15.41 -15.25
CA ASP A 396 36.22 14.55 -15.84
C ASP A 396 35.49 13.68 -14.81
N LEU A 397 36.21 13.10 -13.85
CA LEU A 397 35.61 12.24 -12.82
C LEU A 397 34.65 13.02 -11.90
N ARG A 398 35.10 14.18 -11.39
CA ARG A 398 34.25 15.04 -10.55
C ARG A 398 33.07 15.61 -11.34
N ASN A 399 33.26 15.96 -12.61
CA ASN A 399 32.18 16.45 -13.46
C ASN A 399 31.15 15.36 -13.77
N THR A 400 31.59 14.14 -14.04
CA THR A 400 30.71 12.96 -14.18
C THR A 400 29.87 12.77 -12.92
N CYS A 401 30.49 12.87 -11.74
CA CYS A 401 29.79 12.77 -10.48
C CYS A 401 28.75 13.90 -10.29
N ASN A 402 29.19 15.14 -10.43
CA ASN A 402 28.34 16.32 -10.22
C ASN A 402 27.18 16.42 -11.21
N TRP A 403 27.33 15.86 -12.41
CA TRP A 403 26.28 15.86 -13.41
C TRP A 403 24.98 15.21 -12.90
N GLY A 404 25.08 14.04 -12.26
CA GLY A 404 23.93 13.34 -11.69
C GLY A 404 23.64 13.67 -10.21
N ALA A 405 24.67 14.02 -9.44
CA ALA A 405 24.58 14.11 -7.98
C ALA A 405 23.47 15.05 -7.47
N LYS A 406 22.89 14.65 -6.34
CA LYS A 406 21.88 15.41 -5.61
C LYS A 406 22.57 16.40 -4.66
N GLN A 407 21.97 17.57 -4.49
CA GLN A 407 22.41 18.51 -3.46
C GLN A 407 21.90 18.08 -2.09
N HIS A 408 22.71 18.27 -1.05
CA HIS A 408 22.32 18.02 0.33
C HIS A 408 23.01 19.01 1.28
N LYS A 409 22.33 19.42 2.36
CA LYS A 409 22.85 20.41 3.34
C LYS A 409 24.14 19.94 4.05
N GLU A 410 24.31 18.63 4.19
CA GLU A 410 25.49 18.00 4.83
C GLU A 410 26.62 17.66 3.83
N LEU A 411 26.47 18.03 2.56
CA LEU A 411 27.51 17.91 1.54
C LEU A 411 28.01 19.30 1.12
N PRO A 412 29.25 19.41 0.62
CA PRO A 412 29.76 20.67 0.09
C PRO A 412 28.85 21.23 -1.00
N ALA A 413 28.67 22.55 -1.04
CA ALA A 413 27.81 23.22 -2.03
C ALA A 413 28.23 23.00 -3.50
N THR A 414 29.46 22.54 -3.72
CA THR A 414 30.00 22.15 -5.02
C THR A 414 29.51 20.78 -5.51
N VAL A 415 28.78 20.04 -4.67
CA VAL A 415 28.24 18.71 -5.00
C VAL A 415 26.83 18.83 -5.58
N GLY A 416 26.66 18.32 -6.80
CA GLY A 416 25.36 18.25 -7.48
C GLY A 416 24.82 19.58 -8.01
N GLY A 417 23.50 19.67 -8.19
CA GLY A 417 22.79 20.88 -8.64
C GLY A 417 22.52 20.95 -10.14
N TYR A 418 22.80 19.86 -10.87
CA TYR A 418 22.57 19.74 -12.31
C TYR A 418 21.38 18.82 -12.59
N GLY A 419 21.63 17.54 -12.89
CA GLY A 419 20.60 16.55 -13.22
C GLY A 419 19.74 16.11 -12.02
N ASN A 420 20.30 16.16 -10.81
CA ASN A 420 19.63 15.89 -9.53
C ASN A 420 18.88 14.54 -9.46
N GLY A 421 19.23 13.57 -10.31
CA GLY A 421 18.69 12.22 -10.30
C GLY A 421 19.48 11.25 -9.42
N GLY A 422 20.66 11.65 -8.94
CA GLY A 422 21.60 10.80 -8.20
C GLY A 422 22.86 10.54 -8.99
N PHE A 423 23.98 10.45 -8.28
CA PHE A 423 25.19 9.83 -8.81
C PHE A 423 25.40 8.50 -8.11
N TYR A 424 25.59 7.45 -8.91
CA TYR A 424 25.79 6.10 -8.41
C TYR A 424 27.14 5.58 -8.88
N SER A 425 27.92 5.08 -7.92
CA SER A 425 29.22 4.48 -8.20
C SER A 425 29.05 3.00 -8.47
N ALA A 426 29.29 2.56 -9.70
CA ALA A 426 29.19 1.15 -10.07
C ALA A 426 30.57 0.51 -10.18
N GLN A 427 30.79 -0.56 -9.42
CA GLN A 427 32.01 -1.39 -9.52
C GLN A 427 31.66 -2.87 -9.80
N SER A 428 30.45 -3.29 -9.46
CA SER A 428 29.96 -4.66 -9.66
C SER A 428 28.64 -4.69 -10.45
N GLU A 429 28.21 -5.89 -10.84
CA GLU A 429 26.87 -6.12 -11.37
C GLU A 429 25.78 -5.61 -10.41
N GLN A 430 25.94 -5.89 -9.11
CA GLN A 430 24.97 -5.53 -8.09
C GLN A 430 24.85 -4.01 -7.91
N ASP A 431 25.94 -3.26 -8.06
CA ASP A 431 25.88 -1.79 -7.97
C ASP A 431 25.07 -1.18 -9.11
N ILE A 432 25.16 -1.74 -10.34
CA ILE A 432 24.34 -1.31 -11.47
C ILE A 432 22.86 -1.60 -11.17
N ILE A 433 22.56 -2.79 -10.69
CA ILE A 433 21.19 -3.17 -10.31
C ILE A 433 20.64 -2.19 -9.25
N ASN A 434 21.41 -1.95 -8.19
CA ASN A 434 21.03 -1.04 -7.11
C ASN A 434 20.82 0.38 -7.63
N SER A 435 21.69 0.88 -8.53
CA SER A 435 21.55 2.22 -9.09
C SER A 435 20.25 2.41 -9.88
N ILE A 436 19.79 1.38 -10.61
CA ILE A 436 18.54 1.44 -11.37
C ILE A 436 17.34 1.45 -10.42
N VAL A 437 17.34 0.56 -9.41
CA VAL A 437 16.27 0.49 -8.40
C VAL A 437 16.18 1.80 -7.61
N GLN A 438 17.30 2.32 -7.12
CA GLN A 438 17.34 3.58 -6.39
C GLN A 438 16.88 4.75 -7.26
N PHE A 439 17.26 4.79 -8.54
CA PHE A 439 16.80 5.86 -9.44
C PHE A 439 15.30 5.78 -9.71
N ILE A 440 14.73 4.57 -9.81
CA ILE A 440 13.28 4.36 -9.90
C ILE A 440 12.58 4.94 -8.67
N GLU A 441 13.05 4.61 -7.47
CA GLU A 441 12.52 5.13 -6.21
C GLU A 441 12.59 6.67 -6.17
N ASP A 442 13.74 7.24 -6.52
CA ASP A 442 13.97 8.69 -6.52
C ASP A 442 13.17 9.46 -7.58
N THR A 443 12.77 8.78 -8.65
CA THR A 443 11.97 9.38 -9.74
C THR A 443 10.48 9.11 -9.55
N THR A 444 10.11 8.20 -8.64
CA THR A 444 8.72 7.93 -8.29
C THR A 444 8.15 9.14 -7.53
N PRO A 445 7.08 9.77 -8.03
CA PRO A 445 6.53 10.95 -7.39
C PRO A 445 5.86 10.63 -6.05
N THR A 446 6.09 11.48 -5.05
CA THR A 446 5.37 11.47 -3.77
C THR A 446 4.38 12.63 -3.73
N PHE A 447 3.17 12.38 -3.23
CA PHE A 447 2.18 13.42 -2.97
C PHE A 447 1.65 13.31 -1.54
N ASP A 448 1.33 14.47 -0.96
CA ASP A 448 0.76 14.53 0.38
C ASP A 448 -0.63 13.89 0.39
N SER A 449 -0.87 13.01 1.36
CA SER A 449 -2.17 12.38 1.52
C SER A 449 -3.19 13.41 2.00
N ILE A 450 -4.38 13.41 1.40
CA ILE A 450 -5.47 14.30 1.82
C ILE A 450 -6.37 13.55 2.80
N ALA A 451 -6.52 14.08 4.02
CA ALA A 451 -7.45 13.55 5.00
C ALA A 451 -8.89 13.60 4.44
N THR A 452 -9.55 12.45 4.41
CA THR A 452 -10.94 12.28 3.96
C THR A 452 -11.73 11.53 5.03
N GLY A 453 -13.06 11.54 4.96
CA GLY A 453 -13.87 10.99 6.05
C GLY A 453 -15.36 11.24 5.94
N SER A 454 -16.11 10.73 6.91
CA SER A 454 -17.56 10.93 6.99
C SER A 454 -18.01 11.38 8.40
N PRO A 455 -18.98 12.30 8.47
CA PRO A 455 -19.58 12.71 9.73
C PRO A 455 -20.65 11.71 10.19
N THR A 456 -20.77 11.52 11.52
CA THR A 456 -21.83 10.72 12.15
C THR A 456 -22.40 11.44 13.37
N ILE A 457 -23.72 11.51 13.46
CA ILE A 457 -24.45 11.91 14.67
C ILE A 457 -25.22 10.68 15.14
N PRO A 458 -24.75 9.97 16.19
CA PRO A 458 -25.42 8.78 16.68
C PRO A 458 -26.75 9.12 17.37
N VAL A 459 -27.70 8.19 17.29
CA VAL A 459 -28.96 8.27 18.04
C VAL A 459 -28.71 7.84 19.47
N ASP A 460 -29.27 8.59 20.41
CA ASP A 460 -29.21 8.27 21.84
C ASP A 460 -30.36 7.33 22.23
N ALA A 461 -30.04 6.19 22.85
CA ALA A 461 -31.03 5.24 23.35
C ALA A 461 -31.77 5.74 24.60
N LEU A 462 -31.15 6.62 25.40
CA LEU A 462 -31.76 7.21 26.60
C LEU A 462 -32.72 8.35 26.24
N ASN A 463 -32.38 9.16 25.23
CA ASN A 463 -33.22 10.24 24.71
C ASN A 463 -33.29 10.24 23.16
N PRO A 464 -34.11 9.37 22.54
CA PRO A 464 -34.15 9.20 21.09
C PRO A 464 -34.87 10.34 20.33
N ILE A 465 -35.48 11.29 21.03
CA ILE A 465 -36.28 12.38 20.44
C ILE A 465 -35.40 13.62 20.15
N GLU A 466 -34.27 13.75 20.83
CA GLU A 466 -33.35 14.88 20.70
C GLU A 466 -32.07 14.48 19.97
N LEU A 467 -31.63 15.33 19.04
CA LEU A 467 -30.31 15.20 18.43
C LEU A 467 -29.28 15.85 19.35
N GLN A 468 -28.13 15.19 19.53
CA GLN A 468 -27.04 15.74 20.31
C GLN A 468 -26.49 17.03 19.67
N ASP A 469 -25.99 17.95 20.49
CA ASP A 469 -25.34 19.19 20.07
C ASP A 469 -23.90 19.00 19.56
N TYR A 470 -23.47 17.75 19.44
CA TYR A 470 -22.19 17.33 18.92
C TYR A 470 -22.33 16.17 17.93
N GLY A 471 -21.29 15.99 17.11
CA GLY A 471 -21.16 14.84 16.23
C GLY A 471 -19.71 14.44 16.08
N TYR A 472 -19.47 13.34 15.37
CA TYR A 472 -18.15 12.73 15.24
C TYR A 472 -17.73 12.73 13.78
N TYR A 473 -16.44 13.00 13.54
CA TYR A 473 -15.86 12.92 12.21
C TYR A 473 -14.77 11.87 12.20
N ALA A 474 -15.02 10.80 11.45
CA ALA A 474 -14.08 9.73 11.20
C ALA A 474 -13.22 10.11 9.99
N SER A 475 -11.94 10.38 10.21
CA SER A 475 -10.97 10.73 9.15
C SER A 475 -10.00 9.59 8.87
N PHE A 476 -9.52 9.49 7.63
CA PHE A 476 -8.43 8.61 7.25
C PHE A 476 -7.56 9.22 6.15
N LEU A 477 -6.32 8.73 6.05
CA LEU A 477 -5.31 9.19 5.11
C LEU A 477 -5.07 8.12 4.05
N PRO A 478 -5.71 8.21 2.87
CA PRO A 478 -5.46 7.29 1.79
C PRO A 478 -4.05 7.51 1.23
N LYS A 479 -3.27 6.44 1.20
CA LYS A 479 -1.91 6.38 0.63
C LYS A 479 -1.87 5.40 -0.56
N PRO A 480 -2.54 5.68 -1.70
CA PRO A 480 -2.57 4.76 -2.83
C PRO A 480 -1.21 4.57 -3.52
N GLN A 481 -0.31 5.55 -3.41
CA GLN A 481 1.06 5.53 -3.93
C GLN A 481 2.01 4.68 -3.09
N ASP A 482 1.64 4.42 -1.84
CA ASP A 482 2.49 3.72 -0.89
C ASP A 482 2.29 2.21 -1.04
N SER A 483 3.34 1.43 -0.83
CA SER A 483 3.26 -0.03 -0.87
C SER A 483 2.49 -0.59 0.33
N THR A 484 1.93 0.25 1.20
CA THR A 484 1.42 -0.13 2.51
C THR A 484 0.01 -0.67 2.42
N LYS A 485 -0.31 -1.77 3.12
CA LYS A 485 -1.65 -2.39 3.11
C LYS A 485 -2.67 -1.69 4.00
N ILE A 486 -2.27 -0.69 4.79
CA ILE A 486 -3.15 -0.02 5.75
C ILE A 486 -3.15 1.49 5.55
N TRP A 487 -4.32 2.09 5.68
CA TRP A 487 -4.48 3.52 5.83
C TRP A 487 -4.69 3.87 7.30
N THR A 488 -3.98 4.88 7.79
CA THR A 488 -4.14 5.41 9.14
C THR A 488 -5.43 6.23 9.24
N GLY A 489 -6.08 6.12 10.39
CA GLY A 489 -7.33 6.78 10.70
C GLY A 489 -7.25 7.62 11.97
N ASN A 490 -8.26 8.47 12.16
CA ASN A 490 -8.53 9.15 13.42
C ASN A 490 -10.05 9.38 13.56
N LEU A 491 -10.51 9.59 14.78
CA LEU A 491 -11.90 9.93 15.10
C LEU A 491 -11.89 11.08 16.09
N ASN A 492 -12.69 12.12 15.85
CA ASN A 492 -12.79 13.24 16.77
C ASN A 492 -14.25 13.75 16.90
N LYS A 493 -14.54 14.37 18.04
CA LYS A 493 -15.84 14.96 18.40
C LYS A 493 -15.84 16.45 18.07
N TYR A 494 -16.93 16.96 17.51
CA TYR A 494 -17.09 18.37 17.10
C TYR A 494 -18.46 18.89 17.50
N ASP A 495 -18.58 20.20 17.66
CA ASP A 495 -19.86 20.85 17.88
C ASP A 495 -20.73 20.77 16.61
N VAL A 496 -22.05 20.64 16.77
CA VAL A 496 -23.03 20.71 15.68
C VAL A 496 -23.82 22.01 15.81
N PHE A 497 -23.80 22.84 14.77
CA PHE A 497 -24.55 24.09 14.74
C PHE A 497 -25.05 24.40 13.33
N ASN A 498 -26.35 24.70 13.17
CA ASN A 498 -27.01 24.96 11.89
C ASN A 498 -26.71 23.88 10.81
N GLY A 499 -26.64 22.61 11.22
CA GLY A 499 -26.34 21.48 10.33
C GLY A 499 -24.88 21.35 9.92
N GLN A 500 -23.97 22.11 10.52
CA GLN A 500 -22.52 22.04 10.26
C GLN A 500 -21.78 21.48 11.47
N LEU A 501 -20.76 20.66 11.21
CA LEU A 501 -19.78 20.25 12.22
C LEU A 501 -18.63 21.25 12.27
N GLY A 502 -18.08 21.48 13.45
CA GLY A 502 -16.97 22.40 13.62
C GLY A 502 -16.66 22.74 15.06
N LYS A 503 -16.04 23.90 15.27
CA LYS A 503 -15.76 24.45 16.60
C LYS A 503 -16.63 25.66 16.87
N LYS A 504 -17.46 25.60 17.91
CA LYS A 504 -18.30 26.73 18.32
C LYS A 504 -17.44 27.83 18.95
N ILE A 505 -17.63 29.07 18.49
CA ILE A 505 -16.95 30.25 19.04
C ILE A 505 -17.84 30.92 20.09
N ASP A 506 -19.13 31.10 19.76
CA ASP A 506 -20.14 31.71 20.61
C ASP A 506 -21.53 31.08 20.34
N ALA A 507 -22.57 31.59 20.99
CA ALA A 507 -23.94 31.06 20.85
C ALA A 507 -24.51 31.10 19.41
N SER A 508 -23.90 31.88 18.51
CA SER A 508 -24.38 32.15 17.15
C SER A 508 -23.39 31.80 16.03
N LYS A 509 -22.15 31.39 16.34
CA LYS A 509 -21.08 31.20 15.36
C LYS A 509 -20.29 29.90 15.56
N ILE A 510 -19.99 29.25 14.44
CA ILE A 510 -19.15 28.05 14.33
C ILE A 510 -18.06 28.28 13.27
N ILE A 511 -16.87 27.73 13.51
CA ILE A 511 -15.85 27.55 12.45
C ILE A 511 -16.10 26.17 11.83
N PRO A 512 -16.54 26.08 10.57
CA PRO A 512 -16.92 24.82 9.96
C PRO A 512 -15.69 23.93 9.72
N LEU A 513 -15.81 22.65 10.04
CA LEU A 513 -14.78 21.64 9.81
C LEU A 513 -14.58 21.35 8.32
N ILE A 514 -15.63 21.49 7.52
CA ILE A 514 -15.59 21.27 6.06
C ILE A 514 -15.68 22.63 5.38
N LYS A 515 -14.68 22.95 4.56
CA LYS A 515 -14.61 24.20 3.78
C LYS A 515 -15.66 24.21 2.67
N ALA A 516 -15.90 25.39 2.10
CA ALA A 516 -16.83 25.55 0.98
C ALA A 516 -16.40 24.77 -0.28
N ASP A 517 -15.11 24.50 -0.44
CA ASP A 517 -14.55 23.63 -1.49
C ASP A 517 -14.57 22.14 -1.10
N GLY A 518 -15.26 21.79 -0.01
CA GLY A 518 -15.46 20.43 0.48
C GLY A 518 -14.26 19.77 1.15
N LYS A 519 -13.12 20.46 1.24
CA LYS A 519 -11.94 19.94 1.94
C LYS A 519 -12.09 20.04 3.45
N LEU A 520 -11.41 19.14 4.15
CA LEU A 520 -11.24 19.23 5.59
C LEU A 520 -10.40 20.46 5.96
N ASP A 521 -10.87 21.24 6.93
CA ASP A 521 -10.07 22.28 7.58
C ASP A 521 -9.30 21.71 8.77
N SER A 522 -8.07 21.26 8.52
CA SER A 522 -7.20 20.70 9.55
C SER A 522 -6.82 21.69 10.67
N SER A 523 -7.10 22.99 10.49
CA SER A 523 -6.87 24.00 11.53
C SER A 523 -7.98 24.03 12.58
N VAL A 524 -9.15 23.43 12.33
CA VAL A 524 -10.28 23.40 13.26
C VAL A 524 -10.06 22.31 14.30
N PRO A 525 -9.84 22.66 15.58
CA PRO A 525 -9.60 21.66 16.60
C PRO A 525 -10.91 20.95 16.95
N GLY A 526 -10.85 19.62 17.06
CA GLY A 526 -11.93 18.85 17.69
C GLY A 526 -11.95 19.01 19.21
N LEU A 527 -13.04 18.57 19.83
CA LEU A 527 -13.24 18.58 21.27
C LEU A 527 -12.32 17.58 21.98
N TRP A 528 -11.84 16.55 21.29
CA TRP A 528 -10.79 15.67 21.77
C TRP A 528 -9.46 16.13 21.19
N THR A 529 -8.56 16.65 22.04
CA THR A 529 -7.22 17.08 21.62
C THR A 529 -6.50 15.94 20.89
N GLY A 530 -6.19 16.16 19.60
CA GLY A 530 -5.55 15.16 18.73
C GLY A 530 -6.42 13.95 18.33
N GLY A 531 -7.70 13.95 18.68
CA GLY A 531 -8.62 12.84 18.42
C GLY A 531 -8.33 11.60 19.27
N VAL A 532 -8.99 10.48 18.93
CA VAL A 532 -8.80 9.20 19.62
C VAL A 532 -7.37 8.72 19.50
N GLU A 533 -6.74 8.85 18.32
CA GLU A 533 -5.37 8.39 18.08
C GLU A 533 -4.38 8.95 19.11
N ALA A 534 -4.40 10.26 19.34
CA ALA A 534 -3.55 10.94 20.33
C ALA A 534 -3.81 10.49 21.78
N LYS A 535 -4.98 9.90 22.05
CA LYS A 535 -5.47 9.55 23.38
C LYS A 535 -5.47 8.05 23.68
N ILE A 536 -5.05 7.20 22.74
CA ILE A 536 -4.89 5.75 22.99
C ILE A 536 -3.93 5.55 24.19
N PRO A 537 -4.33 4.86 25.25
CA PRO A 537 -3.39 4.50 26.31
C PRO A 537 -2.34 3.51 25.75
N LEU A 538 -1.04 3.76 25.93
CA LEU A 538 0.04 2.90 25.42
C LEU A 538 1.00 2.52 26.53
N GLY A 539 1.64 1.34 26.41
CA GLY A 539 2.71 0.89 27.30
C GLY A 539 2.25 0.47 28.70
N THR A 540 3.17 0.43 29.67
CA THR A 540 2.91 0.03 31.08
C THR A 540 3.41 1.03 32.10
N SER A 541 2.82 0.95 33.30
CA SER A 541 3.51 1.23 34.57
C SER A 541 3.96 -0.10 35.20
N ILE A 542 5.05 -0.08 35.97
CA ILE A 542 5.81 -1.25 36.49
C ILE A 542 4.99 -2.25 37.34
N ASN A 543 3.69 -2.00 37.60
CA ASN A 543 2.81 -2.87 38.40
C ASN A 543 1.60 -3.35 37.58
N SER A 544 1.75 -4.52 36.94
CA SER A 544 0.71 -5.47 36.44
C SER A 544 -0.50 -4.98 35.64
N THR A 545 -0.64 -3.69 35.34
CA THR A 545 -1.73 -3.13 34.52
C THR A 545 -1.13 -2.53 33.26
N SER A 546 -1.43 -3.14 32.10
CA SER A 546 -1.22 -2.45 30.83
C SER A 546 -2.06 -1.18 30.86
N LYS A 547 -1.50 -0.06 30.38
CA LYS A 547 -2.27 1.19 30.26
C LYS A 547 -3.41 1.00 29.26
N ARG A 548 -3.25 0.10 28.27
CA ARG A 548 -4.25 -0.25 27.27
C ARG A 548 -5.01 -1.52 27.68
N THR A 549 -6.34 -1.45 27.66
CA THR A 549 -7.19 -2.63 27.90
C THR A 549 -7.55 -3.26 26.56
N VAL A 550 -7.00 -4.45 26.28
CA VAL A 550 -7.25 -5.18 25.04
C VAL A 550 -7.86 -6.54 25.37
N PHE A 551 -8.96 -6.89 24.70
CA PHE A 551 -9.61 -8.19 24.81
C PHE A 551 -9.55 -8.94 23.47
N THR A 552 -9.47 -10.27 23.55
CA THR A 552 -9.58 -11.16 22.39
C THR A 552 -10.36 -12.42 22.78
N ASN A 553 -11.01 -13.05 21.79
CA ASN A 553 -11.61 -14.37 21.94
C ASN A 553 -10.64 -15.48 21.50
N ARG A 554 -9.33 -15.24 21.58
CA ARG A 554 -8.28 -16.20 21.24
C ARG A 554 -7.83 -16.98 22.47
N GLN A 555 -7.53 -18.26 22.27
CA GLN A 555 -6.89 -19.11 23.28
C GLN A 555 -5.82 -20.00 22.63
N ILE A 556 -4.84 -20.43 23.44
CA ILE A 556 -3.80 -21.37 23.03
C ILE A 556 -4.15 -22.74 23.62
N ASP A 557 -4.33 -23.74 22.74
CA ASP A 557 -4.70 -25.09 23.15
C ASP A 557 -3.51 -25.89 23.71
N SER A 558 -3.77 -27.14 24.12
CA SER A 558 -2.73 -28.02 24.65
C SER A 558 -1.63 -28.39 23.64
N ASN A 559 -1.89 -28.23 22.33
CA ASN A 559 -0.93 -28.45 21.25
C ASN A 559 -0.19 -27.16 20.86
N LYS A 560 -0.33 -26.10 21.66
CA LYS A 560 0.23 -24.77 21.39
C LYS A 560 -0.30 -24.15 20.09
N GLN A 561 -1.49 -24.57 19.65
CA GLN A 561 -2.17 -23.99 18.51
C GLN A 561 -3.15 -22.94 18.99
N ALA A 562 -3.24 -21.86 18.23
CA ALA A 562 -4.22 -20.85 18.52
C ALA A 562 -5.57 -21.21 17.92
N ILE A 563 -6.61 -21.08 18.72
CA ILE A 563 -7.99 -21.35 18.34
C ILE A 563 -8.91 -20.24 18.84
N SER A 564 -10.12 -20.18 18.27
CA SER A 564 -11.19 -19.34 18.79
C SER A 564 -11.69 -19.89 20.14
N SER A 565 -12.16 -18.99 21.01
CA SER A 565 -12.74 -19.24 22.32
C SER A 565 -14.11 -18.58 22.42
N GLN A 566 -14.97 -19.15 23.26
CA GLN A 566 -16.30 -18.61 23.54
C GLN A 566 -16.29 -17.58 24.68
N THR A 567 -15.13 -17.22 25.21
CA THR A 567 -14.98 -16.18 26.23
C THR A 567 -13.92 -15.16 25.82
N LEU A 568 -14.00 -13.96 26.39
CA LEU A 568 -12.96 -12.95 26.24
C LEU A 568 -11.83 -13.21 27.23
N THR A 569 -10.60 -13.08 26.75
CA THR A 569 -9.40 -13.00 27.56
C THR A 569 -8.73 -11.65 27.33
N GLN A 570 -8.33 -11.00 28.42
CA GLN A 570 -7.57 -9.75 28.33
C GLN A 570 -6.13 -10.07 27.90
N VAL A 571 -5.60 -9.31 26.93
CA VAL A 571 -4.21 -9.34 26.53
C VAL A 571 -3.47 -8.29 27.36
N ASN A 572 -2.49 -8.74 28.15
CA ASN A 572 -1.63 -7.89 28.96
C ASN A 572 -0.28 -8.61 29.23
N LEU A 573 0.65 -7.95 29.91
CA LEU A 573 1.97 -8.54 30.17
C LEU A 573 1.92 -9.79 31.07
N GLU A 574 0.97 -9.91 31.98
CA GLU A 574 0.77 -11.13 32.79
C GLU A 574 0.42 -12.31 31.87
N THR A 575 -0.58 -12.13 31.00
CA THR A 575 -0.98 -13.17 30.05
C THR A 575 0.08 -13.52 29.01
N LEU A 576 1.03 -12.62 28.72
CA LEU A 576 2.09 -12.84 27.73
C LEU A 576 3.40 -13.39 28.34
N PHE A 577 3.68 -13.12 29.62
CA PHE A 577 5.00 -13.38 30.22
C PHE A 577 5.01 -14.08 31.59
N ASP A 578 3.89 -14.20 32.29
CA ASP A 578 3.92 -14.75 33.66
C ASP A 578 4.58 -16.16 33.69
N ALA A 579 5.22 -16.47 34.82
CA ALA A 579 5.85 -17.77 35.02
C ALA A 579 4.79 -18.87 35.24
N ASP A 580 3.66 -18.51 35.86
CA ASP A 580 2.52 -19.38 36.10
C ASP A 580 1.68 -19.54 34.81
N ASP A 581 1.69 -20.75 34.24
CA ASP A 581 0.97 -21.06 33.00
C ASP A 581 -0.56 -20.92 33.13
N THR A 582 -1.13 -20.88 34.34
CA THR A 582 -2.57 -20.59 34.53
C THR A 582 -2.91 -19.12 34.26
N LYS A 583 -1.92 -18.23 34.40
CA LYS A 583 -2.01 -16.80 34.10
C LYS A 583 -1.47 -16.47 32.72
N ALA A 584 -0.37 -17.10 32.31
CA ALA A 584 0.39 -16.84 31.09
C ALA A 584 -0.26 -17.44 29.82
N LYS A 585 -1.54 -17.15 29.60
CA LYS A 585 -2.40 -17.74 28.58
C LYS A 585 -1.90 -17.60 27.13
N PHE A 586 -1.05 -16.60 26.86
CA PHE A 586 -0.48 -16.30 25.53
C PHE A 586 1.04 -16.43 25.49
N LYS A 587 1.67 -17.03 26.50
CA LYS A 587 3.13 -17.21 26.57
C LYS A 587 3.70 -17.98 25.37
N ASN A 588 2.94 -18.97 24.88
CA ASN A 588 3.30 -19.82 23.74
C ASN A 588 2.61 -19.38 22.43
N ASP A 589 1.98 -18.21 22.41
CA ASP A 589 1.35 -17.70 21.19
C ASP A 589 2.43 -17.28 20.18
N GLU A 590 2.42 -17.85 18.97
CA GLU A 590 3.34 -17.44 17.89
C GLU A 590 3.20 -15.96 17.53
N GLN A 591 2.02 -15.37 17.80
CA GLN A 591 1.73 -13.96 17.55
C GLN A 591 1.99 -13.05 18.77
N LYS A 592 2.69 -13.55 19.81
CA LYS A 592 3.04 -12.80 21.02
C LYS A 592 3.63 -11.41 20.75
N ASN A 593 4.56 -11.28 19.81
CA ASN A 593 5.19 -9.98 19.50
C ASN A 593 4.24 -9.01 18.78
N TYR A 594 3.24 -9.51 18.07
CA TYR A 594 2.18 -8.66 17.49
C TYR A 594 1.26 -8.13 18.61
N TRP A 595 0.93 -8.95 19.61
CA TRP A 595 0.21 -8.48 20.80
C TRP A 595 0.96 -7.37 21.55
N LEU A 596 2.30 -7.43 21.63
CA LEU A 596 3.09 -6.36 22.22
C LEU A 596 2.97 -5.05 21.42
N ASN A 597 2.98 -5.12 20.09
CA ASN A 597 2.73 -3.95 19.23
C ASN A 597 1.31 -3.39 19.43
N VAL A 598 0.31 -4.26 19.58
CA VAL A 598 -1.06 -3.85 19.93
C VAL A 598 -1.10 -3.13 21.28
N LEU A 599 -0.34 -3.57 22.29
CA LEU A 599 -0.26 -2.90 23.59
C LEU A 599 0.55 -1.59 23.56
N GLY A 600 1.19 -1.27 22.43
CA GLY A 600 1.94 -0.03 22.22
C GLY A 600 3.45 -0.17 22.34
N TYR A 601 4.02 -1.37 22.45
CA TYR A 601 5.47 -1.58 22.44
C TYR A 601 5.97 -1.74 21.01
N LYS A 602 6.93 -0.91 20.59
CA LYS A 602 7.57 -1.04 19.27
C LYS A 602 8.57 -2.20 19.24
N VAL A 603 8.07 -3.41 19.02
CA VAL A 603 8.84 -4.66 19.05
C VAL A 603 8.98 -5.25 17.65
N ASP A 604 10.21 -5.63 17.26
CA ASP A 604 10.44 -6.41 16.05
C ASP A 604 9.84 -7.82 16.22
N VAL A 605 9.04 -8.25 15.24
CA VAL A 605 8.28 -9.51 15.33
C VAL A 605 9.16 -10.77 15.36
N SER A 606 10.39 -10.70 14.84
CA SER A 606 11.36 -11.80 14.86
C SER A 606 12.25 -11.82 16.11
N SER A 607 12.21 -10.74 16.91
CA SER A 607 13.08 -10.61 18.08
C SER A 607 12.63 -11.47 19.27
N ASN A 608 13.60 -12.01 20.02
CA ASN A 608 13.34 -12.72 21.26
C ASN A 608 13.30 -11.72 22.43
N VAL A 609 12.11 -11.22 22.77
CA VAL A 609 11.90 -10.24 23.85
C VAL A 609 11.51 -10.89 25.17
N THR A 610 12.03 -10.32 26.26
CA THR A 610 11.64 -10.63 27.64
C THR A 610 10.92 -9.43 28.25
N PHE A 611 10.22 -9.64 29.38
CA PHE A 611 9.58 -8.54 30.11
C PHE A 611 10.56 -7.40 30.46
N ALA A 612 11.80 -7.74 30.84
CA ALA A 612 12.82 -6.77 31.21
C ALA A 612 13.45 -6.04 30.01
N SER A 613 13.27 -6.54 28.79
CA SER A 613 13.86 -5.98 27.56
C SER A 613 12.81 -5.27 26.69
N LEU A 614 11.63 -4.97 27.23
CA LEU A 614 10.60 -4.24 26.48
C LEU A 614 11.04 -2.78 26.24
N PRO A 615 10.87 -2.25 25.02
CA PRO A 615 11.26 -0.90 24.69
C PRO A 615 10.35 0.13 25.37
N THR A 616 10.88 1.34 25.59
CA THR A 616 10.10 2.49 26.09
C THR A 616 9.46 3.31 24.97
N GLU A 617 9.85 3.08 23.71
CA GLU A 617 9.26 3.76 22.56
C GLU A 617 7.81 3.31 22.37
N GLU A 618 6.89 4.29 22.36
CA GLU A 618 5.45 4.05 22.26
C GLU A 618 4.98 4.03 20.80
N ARG A 619 4.14 3.04 20.47
CA ARG A 619 3.54 2.87 19.15
C ARG A 619 2.08 3.32 19.16
N ARG A 620 1.81 4.49 18.60
CA ARG A 620 0.47 5.09 18.55
C ARG A 620 -0.10 5.03 17.14
N LYS A 621 -1.10 4.17 16.92
CA LYS A 621 -1.73 4.01 15.60
C LYS A 621 -3.18 3.61 15.74
N LEU A 622 -4.03 4.21 14.92
CA LEU A 622 -5.42 3.84 14.74
C LEU A 622 -5.64 3.50 13.26
N GLY A 623 -6.28 2.36 12.98
CA GLY A 623 -6.69 2.02 11.62
C GLY A 623 -7.79 2.96 11.12
N SER A 624 -8.01 2.99 9.81
CA SER A 624 -9.07 3.79 9.20
C SER A 624 -10.46 3.44 9.74
N VAL A 625 -11.24 4.46 10.09
CA VAL A 625 -12.66 4.34 10.42
C VAL A 625 -13.46 4.62 9.15
N MET A 626 -13.39 3.69 8.18
CA MET A 626 -13.84 3.97 6.81
C MET A 626 -15.35 3.81 6.65
N HIS A 627 -15.91 2.70 7.13
CA HIS A 627 -17.34 2.41 6.98
C HIS A 627 -18.08 2.19 8.29
N SER A 628 -17.36 2.33 9.40
CA SER A 628 -17.98 2.21 10.70
C SER A 628 -18.82 3.44 10.92
N LYS A 629 -20.03 3.24 11.44
CA LYS A 629 -20.87 4.33 11.95
C LYS A 629 -20.77 4.28 13.47
N PRO A 630 -20.03 5.19 14.11
CA PRO A 630 -19.89 5.20 15.56
C PRO A 630 -21.26 5.17 16.27
N ILE A 631 -21.36 4.39 17.34
CA ILE A 631 -22.58 4.20 18.12
C ILE A 631 -22.37 4.79 19.50
N LEU A 632 -23.31 5.65 19.92
CA LEU A 632 -23.35 6.17 21.29
C LEU A 632 -23.88 5.09 22.24
N LEU A 633 -23.11 4.79 23.27
CA LEU A 633 -23.42 3.85 24.33
C LEU A 633 -23.52 4.60 25.64
N THR A 634 -24.75 4.90 26.08
CA THR A 634 -25.00 5.55 27.37
C THR A 634 -25.22 4.48 28.44
N GLN A 635 -24.28 4.34 29.39
CA GLN A 635 -24.35 3.35 30.48
C GLN A 635 -25.34 3.77 31.57
N SER A 636 -25.40 5.06 31.87
CA SER A 636 -26.31 5.61 32.86
C SER A 636 -26.62 7.08 32.60
N GLY A 637 -27.73 7.58 33.15
CA GLY A 637 -28.13 8.97 33.06
C GLY A 637 -29.42 9.25 33.83
N GLU A 638 -29.64 10.52 34.14
CA GLU A 638 -30.85 11.00 34.80
C GLU A 638 -31.76 11.69 33.78
N ILE A 639 -33.06 11.44 33.87
CA ILE A 639 -34.07 12.16 33.09
C ILE A 639 -34.77 13.12 34.05
N ASP A 640 -34.75 14.42 33.77
CA ASP A 640 -35.51 15.41 34.54
C ASP A 640 -36.99 15.35 34.10
N PRO A 641 -37.91 14.87 34.95
CA PRO A 641 -39.31 14.73 34.60
C PRO A 641 -40.09 16.05 34.72
N THR A 642 -39.47 17.14 35.20
CA THR A 642 -40.15 18.40 35.55
C THR A 642 -40.17 19.41 34.40
N GLN A 643 -39.37 19.20 33.36
CA GLN A 643 -39.28 20.10 32.21
C GLN A 643 -40.26 19.69 31.10
N THR A 644 -40.76 20.68 30.35
CA THR A 644 -41.61 20.46 29.16
C THR A 644 -40.87 19.80 27.99
N SER A 645 -39.55 19.68 28.09
CA SER A 645 -38.65 18.94 27.19
C SER A 645 -37.92 17.84 27.97
N ILE A 646 -37.83 16.63 27.41
CA ILE A 646 -37.08 15.52 28.01
C ILE A 646 -35.59 15.86 27.90
N THR A 647 -34.98 16.31 29.00
CA THR A 647 -33.53 16.56 29.09
C THR A 647 -32.85 15.48 29.92
N THR A 648 -31.66 15.06 29.50
CA THR A 648 -30.83 14.09 30.22
C THR A 648 -29.59 14.75 30.84
N SER A 649 -29.23 14.35 32.06
CA SER A 649 -28.06 14.84 32.80
C SER A 649 -27.28 13.70 33.46
N ASN A 650 -26.09 14.01 34.02
CA ASN A 650 -25.26 13.06 34.76
C ASN A 650 -24.99 11.75 33.99
N ARG A 651 -24.70 11.90 32.70
CA ARG A 651 -24.57 10.80 31.74
C ARG A 651 -23.19 10.16 31.80
N GLU A 652 -23.16 8.85 31.61
CA GLU A 652 -21.95 8.07 31.36
C GLU A 652 -21.97 7.58 29.92
N ASP A 653 -21.40 8.39 29.03
CA ASP A 653 -21.42 8.15 27.59
C ASP A 653 -20.10 7.58 27.07
N TYR A 654 -20.23 6.62 26.16
CA TYR A 654 -19.14 5.98 25.44
C TYR A 654 -19.45 5.92 23.95
N LEU A 655 -18.43 5.75 23.12
CA LEU A 655 -18.59 5.62 21.68
C LEU A 655 -17.93 4.34 21.18
N LEU A 656 -18.70 3.48 20.51
CA LEU A 656 -18.26 2.24 19.89
C LEU A 656 -18.02 2.45 18.40
N PHE A 657 -16.85 2.05 17.89
CA PHE A 657 -16.57 2.06 16.45
C PHE A 657 -15.51 1.02 16.07
N GLY A 658 -15.55 0.57 14.82
CA GLY A 658 -14.63 -0.41 14.27
C GLY A 658 -13.63 0.21 13.29
N THR A 659 -12.51 -0.48 13.06
CA THR A 659 -11.41 0.00 12.21
C THR A 659 -10.93 -1.07 11.23
N THR A 660 -10.32 -0.63 10.12
CA THR A 660 -9.78 -1.51 9.07
C THR A 660 -8.62 -2.39 9.56
N GLN A 661 -7.93 -2.02 10.64
CA GLN A 661 -6.91 -2.88 11.27
C GLN A 661 -7.50 -4.13 11.96
N GLY A 662 -8.82 -4.22 12.13
CA GLY A 662 -9.46 -5.38 12.78
C GLY A 662 -9.69 -5.20 14.27
N ALA A 663 -9.87 -3.96 14.72
CA ALA A 663 -10.09 -3.62 16.12
C ALA A 663 -11.42 -2.87 16.35
N LEU A 664 -12.13 -3.25 17.41
CA LEU A 664 -13.37 -2.62 17.89
C LEU A 664 -13.01 -1.77 19.08
N HIS A 665 -13.16 -0.46 18.96
CA HIS A 665 -12.79 0.47 20.00
C HIS A 665 -14.04 0.95 20.74
N VAL A 666 -13.93 1.04 22.06
CA VAL A 666 -14.85 1.80 22.91
C VAL A 666 -14.06 2.93 23.55
N VAL A 667 -14.49 4.17 23.34
CA VAL A 667 -13.88 5.38 23.94
C VAL A 667 -14.87 6.08 24.86
N ASP A 668 -14.37 6.75 25.89
CA ASP A 668 -15.20 7.61 26.74
C ASP A 668 -15.50 8.98 26.10
N ASP A 669 -16.30 9.80 26.78
CA ASP A 669 -16.68 11.13 26.29
C ASP A 669 -15.50 12.12 26.12
N ASN A 670 -14.31 11.78 26.62
CA ASN A 670 -13.08 12.55 26.42
C ASN A 670 -12.21 11.99 25.28
N GLY A 671 -12.68 10.97 24.57
CA GLY A 671 -11.97 10.29 23.48
C GLY A 671 -10.87 9.35 23.95
N VAL A 672 -10.84 8.98 25.24
CA VAL A 672 -9.86 8.01 25.77
C VAL A 672 -10.41 6.61 25.60
N GLU A 673 -9.62 5.72 24.98
CA GLU A 673 -9.99 4.32 24.79
C GLU A 673 -10.17 3.61 26.14
N LYS A 674 -11.37 3.09 26.39
CA LYS A 674 -11.68 2.25 27.55
C LYS A 674 -11.25 0.82 27.35
N PHE A 675 -11.59 0.24 26.20
CA PHE A 675 -11.04 -1.03 25.78
C PHE A 675 -11.07 -1.17 24.25
N THR A 676 -10.28 -2.11 23.76
CA THR A 676 -10.33 -2.59 22.38
C THR A 676 -10.59 -4.09 22.34
N PHE A 677 -11.48 -4.54 21.46
CA PHE A 677 -11.64 -5.97 21.14
C PHE A 677 -11.01 -6.30 19.78
N ILE A 678 -10.11 -7.28 19.76
CA ILE A 678 -9.48 -7.81 18.55
C ILE A 678 -9.83 -9.29 18.40
N PRO A 679 -10.65 -9.66 17.41
CA PRO A 679 -11.02 -11.05 17.14
C PRO A 679 -9.82 -11.95 16.84
N HIS A 680 -9.96 -13.23 17.18
CA HIS A 680 -9.00 -14.29 16.84
C HIS A 680 -8.65 -14.29 15.34
N GLU A 681 -9.65 -14.13 14.47
CA GLU A 681 -9.51 -14.11 13.02
C GLU A 681 -8.62 -12.97 12.54
N MET A 682 -8.69 -11.79 13.19
CA MET A 682 -7.90 -10.62 12.79
C MET A 682 -6.42 -10.82 13.12
N MET A 683 -6.12 -11.42 14.28
CA MET A 683 -4.75 -11.77 14.63
C MET A 683 -4.18 -12.89 13.75
N ASN A 684 -5.01 -13.75 13.17
CA ASN A 684 -4.53 -14.77 12.22
C ASN A 684 -4.31 -14.19 10.81
N LYS A 685 -5.28 -13.43 10.30
CA LYS A 685 -5.34 -13.03 8.88
C LYS A 685 -4.62 -11.72 8.57
N GLN A 686 -4.49 -10.80 9.53
CA GLN A 686 -3.98 -9.45 9.27
C GLN A 686 -3.20 -8.83 10.45
N LYS A 687 -2.44 -9.65 11.18
CA LYS A 687 -1.59 -9.21 12.31
C LYS A 687 -0.62 -8.08 11.95
N GLU A 688 -0.17 -8.04 10.70
CA GLU A 688 0.73 -7.01 10.18
C GLU A 688 0.08 -5.61 10.18
N ALA A 689 -1.25 -5.53 10.22
CA ALA A 689 -1.99 -4.26 10.37
C ALA A 689 -1.65 -3.52 11.67
N PHE A 690 -1.16 -4.23 12.69
CA PHE A 690 -0.78 -3.66 13.99
C PHE A 690 0.69 -3.20 14.03
N LEU A 691 1.43 -3.35 12.93
CA LEU A 691 2.83 -2.93 12.78
C LEU A 691 2.96 -1.57 12.04
N ASP A 692 4.21 -1.20 11.72
CA ASP A 692 4.53 0.02 10.98
C ASP A 692 4.02 -0.10 9.55
N ASP A 693 3.73 1.03 8.92
CA ASP A 693 3.18 1.07 7.57
C ASP A 693 4.05 0.22 6.62
N SER A 694 5.38 0.40 6.69
CA SER A 694 6.41 -0.32 5.94
C SER A 694 6.45 -1.84 6.17
N ALA A 695 5.86 -2.34 7.26
CA ALA A 695 5.84 -3.77 7.56
C ALA A 695 4.80 -4.55 6.74
N SER A 696 3.94 -3.84 5.98
CA SER A 696 2.86 -4.45 5.19
C SER A 696 2.97 -4.08 3.71
N ASN A 697 3.73 -4.85 2.92
CA ASN A 697 3.89 -4.57 1.48
C ASN A 697 2.77 -5.20 0.63
N LYS A 698 2.13 -4.38 -0.21
CA LYS A 698 1.14 -4.72 -1.22
C LYS A 698 1.81 -5.44 -2.40
N GLY A 699 1.22 -6.55 -2.84
CA GLY A 699 1.55 -7.14 -4.14
C GLY A 699 0.88 -6.43 -5.33
N ASN A 700 -0.22 -5.72 -5.08
CA ASN A 700 -0.95 -4.89 -6.05
C ASN A 700 -1.80 -3.82 -5.33
N THR A 701 -2.43 -2.91 -6.09
CA THR A 701 -3.19 -1.76 -5.56
C THR A 701 -4.41 -2.14 -4.72
N ASN A 702 -4.93 -3.36 -4.84
CA ASN A 702 -6.21 -3.77 -4.24
C ASN A 702 -6.03 -4.61 -2.95
N ASP A 703 -4.78 -4.81 -2.52
CA ASP A 703 -4.39 -5.62 -1.36
C ASP A 703 -4.34 -4.78 -0.07
N ILE A 704 -5.46 -4.14 0.28
CA ILE A 704 -5.64 -3.35 1.52
C ILE A 704 -6.23 -4.25 2.61
N PHE A 705 -5.83 -4.03 3.87
CA PHE A 705 -6.43 -4.71 5.02
C PHE A 705 -7.85 -4.22 5.29
N TYR A 706 -8.74 -5.18 5.55
CA TYR A 706 -10.10 -4.92 5.97
C TYR A 706 -10.40 -5.70 7.22
N GLY A 707 -10.73 -4.96 8.26
CA GLY A 707 -11.02 -5.48 9.57
C GLY A 707 -12.51 -5.38 9.88
N ILE A 708 -12.80 -5.10 11.13
CA ILE A 708 -14.17 -4.96 11.64
C ILE A 708 -14.70 -3.55 11.47
N ASP A 709 -14.52 -2.98 10.29
CA ASP A 709 -14.87 -1.60 9.96
C ASP A 709 -16.33 -1.44 9.51
N GLY A 710 -17.16 -2.47 9.67
CA GLY A 710 -18.59 -2.43 9.37
C GLY A 710 -19.43 -1.67 10.40
N GLN A 711 -20.72 -1.54 10.11
CA GLN A 711 -21.69 -0.96 11.05
C GLN A 711 -22.15 -2.00 12.07
N TRP A 712 -22.14 -1.61 13.33
CA TRP A 712 -22.66 -2.42 14.44
C TRP A 712 -24.10 -2.00 14.80
N THR A 713 -24.77 -2.81 15.62
CA THR A 713 -26.09 -2.53 16.17
C THR A 713 -26.05 -2.71 17.68
N ALA A 714 -26.58 -1.73 18.43
CA ALA A 714 -26.76 -1.84 19.87
C ALA A 714 -28.22 -2.13 20.22
N PHE A 715 -28.44 -3.03 21.17
CA PHE A 715 -29.71 -3.26 21.84
C PHE A 715 -29.55 -2.83 23.30
N THR A 716 -30.30 -1.81 23.72
CA THR A 716 -30.15 -1.20 25.03
C THR A 716 -31.47 -1.17 25.78
N GLN A 717 -31.45 -1.59 27.04
CA GLN A 717 -32.57 -1.53 27.97
C GLN A 717 -32.09 -0.94 29.29
N TYR A 718 -32.79 0.07 29.77
CA TYR A 718 -32.49 0.72 31.03
C TYR A 718 -33.41 0.22 32.13
N VAL A 719 -32.85 0.04 33.31
CA VAL A 719 -33.57 -0.10 34.58
C VAL A 719 -33.29 1.13 35.43
N LYS A 720 -34.22 1.50 36.31
CA LYS A 720 -33.99 2.60 37.27
C LYS A 720 -33.30 2.04 38.50
N ASP A 721 -32.25 2.67 39.00
CA ASP A 721 -31.65 2.32 40.29
C ASP A 721 -32.50 2.83 41.47
N GLU A 722 -32.01 2.68 42.71
CA GLU A 722 -32.70 3.14 43.93
C GLU A 722 -32.83 4.68 44.01
N SER A 723 -31.93 5.42 43.35
CA SER A 723 -31.96 6.89 43.28
C SER A 723 -32.88 7.42 42.18
N GLY A 724 -33.39 6.54 41.32
CA GLY A 724 -34.21 6.90 40.16
C GLY A 724 -33.40 7.18 38.89
N LYS A 725 -32.07 7.04 38.93
CA LYS A 725 -31.17 7.15 37.77
C LYS A 725 -31.32 5.92 36.88
N PHE A 726 -31.36 6.12 35.57
CA PHE A 726 -31.41 5.03 34.61
C PHE A 726 -30.02 4.43 34.41
N THR A 727 -29.92 3.11 34.39
CA THR A 727 -28.68 2.39 34.14
C THR A 727 -28.94 1.11 33.34
N VAL A 728 -27.95 0.69 32.56
CA VAL A 728 -27.95 -0.62 31.88
C VAL A 728 -27.35 -1.72 32.75
N LYS A 729 -26.87 -1.40 33.96
CA LYS A 729 -26.36 -2.38 34.91
C LYS A 729 -27.49 -3.22 35.50
N LYS A 730 -27.11 -4.38 36.02
CA LYS A 730 -27.99 -5.15 36.90
C LYS A 730 -28.10 -4.44 38.24
N ILE A 731 -29.31 -4.34 38.75
CA ILE A 731 -29.60 -3.77 40.06
C ILE A 731 -30.41 -4.76 40.88
N LYS A 732 -30.31 -4.64 42.19
CA LYS A 732 -31.17 -5.37 43.12
C LYS A 732 -32.05 -4.38 43.85
N ARG A 733 -33.31 -4.73 44.03
CA ARG A 733 -34.28 -3.93 44.77
C ARG A 733 -35.03 -4.83 45.73
N THR A 734 -35.22 -4.35 46.95
CA THR A 734 -36.04 -5.03 47.94
C THR A 734 -37.50 -4.61 47.77
N LEU A 735 -38.37 -5.55 47.39
CA LEU A 735 -39.82 -5.35 47.32
C LEU A 735 -40.49 -6.38 48.24
N ASP A 736 -41.31 -5.94 49.19
CA ASP A 736 -42.01 -6.82 50.15
C ASP A 736 -41.09 -7.87 50.83
N GLU A 737 -39.96 -7.41 51.38
CA GLU A 737 -38.94 -8.25 52.04
C GLU A 737 -38.26 -9.30 51.12
N LYS A 738 -38.47 -9.24 49.80
CA LYS A 738 -37.80 -10.07 48.80
C LYS A 738 -36.87 -9.24 47.92
N GLU A 739 -35.63 -9.71 47.77
CA GLU A 739 -34.66 -9.13 46.84
C GLU A 739 -35.00 -9.57 45.41
N ILE A 740 -35.37 -8.63 44.55
CA ILE A 740 -35.67 -8.84 43.13
C ILE A 740 -34.56 -8.18 42.31
N GLU A 741 -33.92 -8.94 41.42
CA GLU A 741 -32.93 -8.43 40.47
C GLU A 741 -33.62 -7.91 39.21
N TYR A 742 -33.36 -6.64 38.87
CA TYR A 742 -33.73 -6.06 37.60
C TYR A 742 -32.49 -5.94 36.73
N SER A 743 -32.54 -6.47 35.51
CA SER A 743 -31.41 -6.43 34.58
C SER A 743 -31.61 -5.33 33.54
N GLY A 744 -30.79 -4.28 33.59
CA GLY A 744 -30.51 -3.49 32.39
C GLY A 744 -29.69 -4.32 31.39
N LEU A 745 -29.68 -3.90 30.13
CA LEU A 745 -28.96 -4.57 29.05
C LEU A 745 -28.29 -3.56 28.14
N GLN A 746 -27.05 -3.82 27.73
CA GLN A 746 -26.42 -3.14 26.61
C GLN A 746 -25.63 -4.15 25.78
N TRP A 747 -26.27 -4.70 24.75
CA TRP A 747 -25.69 -5.73 23.88
C TRP A 747 -25.36 -5.14 22.53
N VAL A 748 -24.19 -5.45 21.97
CA VAL A 748 -23.77 -4.95 20.67
C VAL A 748 -23.47 -6.10 19.72
N TYR A 749 -23.90 -5.96 18.47
CA TYR A 749 -23.85 -6.99 17.44
C TYR A 749 -23.16 -6.45 16.18
N GLY A 750 -22.24 -7.22 15.60
CA GLY A 750 -21.54 -6.79 14.40
C GLY A 750 -20.83 -7.91 13.66
N GLY A 751 -20.55 -7.65 12.38
CA GLY A 751 -19.82 -8.54 11.49
C GLY A 751 -18.40 -8.05 11.21
N LEU A 752 -17.60 -8.92 10.60
CA LEU A 752 -16.24 -8.66 10.14
C LEU A 752 -16.19 -8.00 8.75
N ARG A 753 -17.32 -7.87 8.04
CA ARG A 753 -17.38 -7.33 6.67
C ARG A 753 -16.35 -8.03 5.74
N MET A 754 -15.42 -7.32 5.11
CA MET A 754 -14.38 -7.94 4.27
C MET A 754 -13.29 -8.67 5.07
N GLY A 755 -13.21 -8.48 6.38
CA GLY A 755 -12.29 -9.19 7.26
C GLY A 755 -12.68 -10.66 7.50
N GLY A 756 -13.93 -11.04 7.23
CA GLY A 756 -14.36 -12.42 7.37
C GLY A 756 -15.87 -12.62 7.38
N ARG A 757 -16.29 -13.82 7.75
CA ARG A 757 -17.68 -14.28 7.65
C ARG A 757 -18.42 -14.25 8.99
N SER A 758 -17.67 -14.08 10.09
CA SER A 758 -18.17 -14.20 11.45
C SER A 758 -19.05 -13.02 11.88
N TYR A 759 -19.94 -13.27 12.83
CA TYR A 759 -20.65 -12.26 13.60
C TYR A 759 -20.38 -12.44 15.10
N TYR A 760 -20.33 -11.33 15.83
CA TYR A 760 -20.08 -11.29 17.27
C TYR A 760 -21.22 -10.58 17.99
N ALA A 761 -21.46 -11.01 19.23
CA ALA A 761 -22.24 -10.28 20.20
C ALA A 761 -21.45 -10.05 21.48
N LEU A 762 -21.34 -8.80 21.92
CA LEU A 762 -20.72 -8.44 23.20
C LEU A 762 -21.78 -7.91 24.16
N ASP A 763 -21.70 -8.32 25.42
CA ASP A 763 -22.45 -7.73 26.53
C ASP A 763 -21.59 -6.64 27.17
N LEU A 764 -22.05 -5.40 27.03
CA LEU A 764 -21.41 -4.20 27.55
C LEU A 764 -22.22 -3.59 28.70
N SER A 765 -23.11 -4.35 29.33
CA SER A 765 -23.91 -3.86 30.48
C SER A 765 -23.03 -3.46 31.68
N ASP A 766 -21.79 -3.97 31.73
CA ASP A 766 -20.69 -3.46 32.55
C ASP A 766 -19.50 -3.14 31.62
N ILE A 767 -19.28 -1.86 31.34
CA ILE A 767 -18.28 -1.40 30.36
C ILE A 767 -16.84 -1.78 30.73
N ASP A 768 -16.57 -1.98 32.02
CA ASP A 768 -15.24 -2.34 32.53
C ASP A 768 -14.98 -3.86 32.44
N LYS A 769 -16.03 -4.66 32.22
CA LYS A 769 -15.98 -6.13 32.17
C LYS A 769 -16.81 -6.65 30.99
N PRO A 770 -16.41 -6.35 29.74
CA PRO A 770 -17.13 -6.83 28.57
C PRO A 770 -17.14 -8.35 28.52
N ILE A 771 -18.25 -8.92 28.05
CA ILE A 771 -18.42 -10.38 27.92
C ILE A 771 -18.73 -10.72 26.46
N LEU A 772 -18.06 -11.73 25.90
CA LEU A 772 -18.48 -12.32 24.63
C LEU A 772 -19.73 -13.16 24.89
N LYS A 773 -20.89 -12.75 24.34
CA LYS A 773 -22.12 -13.54 24.44
C LYS A 773 -22.05 -14.75 23.53
N PHE A 774 -21.69 -14.52 22.26
CA PHE A 774 -21.52 -15.57 21.28
C PHE A 774 -20.67 -15.10 20.10
N HIS A 775 -20.09 -16.08 19.42
CA HIS A 775 -19.37 -15.95 18.16
C HIS A 775 -19.99 -16.92 17.15
N ILE A 776 -20.61 -16.38 16.10
CA ILE A 776 -21.10 -17.17 14.97
C ILE A 776 -19.94 -17.27 13.98
N ASP A 777 -19.42 -18.48 13.79
CA ASP A 777 -18.24 -18.76 12.97
C ASP A 777 -18.56 -19.66 11.77
N PRO A 778 -18.87 -19.09 10.60
CA PRO A 778 -19.04 -19.85 9.36
C PRO A 778 -17.80 -20.59 8.86
N ASP A 779 -16.59 -20.20 9.29
CA ASP A 779 -15.35 -20.87 8.91
C ASP A 779 -15.13 -22.16 9.73
N SER A 780 -15.90 -22.38 10.80
CA SER A 780 -15.94 -23.65 11.56
C SER A 780 -16.85 -24.72 10.93
N ALA A 781 -17.67 -24.36 9.94
CA ALA A 781 -18.61 -25.26 9.27
C ALA A 781 -17.94 -26.09 8.17
N LEU A 782 -16.94 -26.89 8.54
CA LEU A 782 -16.11 -27.68 7.62
C LEU A 782 -16.23 -29.20 7.87
N ASN A 783 -16.07 -29.97 6.80
CA ASN A 783 -15.83 -31.42 6.86
C ASN A 783 -14.42 -31.72 7.39
N ALA A 784 -14.15 -33.00 7.70
CA ALA A 784 -12.83 -33.44 8.18
C ALA A 784 -11.67 -33.15 7.21
N ASP A 785 -11.96 -33.01 5.91
CA ASP A 785 -11.00 -32.66 4.85
C ASP A 785 -10.82 -31.14 4.66
N LYS A 786 -11.42 -30.32 5.54
CA LYS A 786 -11.42 -28.85 5.50
C LYS A 786 -12.19 -28.23 4.31
N THR A 787 -13.05 -28.99 3.65
CA THR A 787 -14.04 -28.44 2.70
C THR A 787 -15.28 -27.94 3.43
N ASP A 788 -16.04 -27.02 2.82
CA ASP A 788 -17.31 -26.54 3.39
C ASP A 788 -18.27 -27.73 3.63
N ASP A 789 -18.83 -27.83 4.83
CA ASP A 789 -19.88 -28.83 5.14
C ASP A 789 -21.21 -28.38 4.53
N GLU A 790 -21.58 -28.99 3.39
CA GLU A 790 -22.83 -28.69 2.69
C GLU A 790 -24.08 -28.98 3.52
N ASN A 791 -23.96 -29.77 4.60
CA ASN A 791 -25.00 -30.08 5.58
C ASN A 791 -25.03 -29.09 6.76
N ASN A 792 -24.29 -27.99 6.69
CA ASN A 792 -24.33 -26.94 7.70
C ASN A 792 -24.79 -25.62 7.07
N ALA A 793 -25.88 -25.06 7.58
CA ALA A 793 -26.42 -23.79 7.10
C ALA A 793 -25.41 -22.63 7.14
N LEU A 794 -24.48 -22.65 8.11
CA LEU A 794 -23.44 -21.63 8.25
C LEU A 794 -22.40 -21.68 7.12
N ALA A 795 -22.17 -22.85 6.50
CA ALA A 795 -21.27 -22.98 5.36
C ALA A 795 -21.70 -22.11 4.16
N TYR A 796 -22.99 -21.76 4.07
CA TYR A 796 -23.55 -20.89 3.04
C TYR A 796 -23.54 -19.40 3.39
N MET A 797 -23.04 -19.00 4.57
CA MET A 797 -22.85 -17.58 4.87
C MET A 797 -21.61 -17.05 4.16
N GLY A 798 -21.70 -15.89 3.53
CA GLY A 798 -20.59 -15.14 2.96
C GLY A 798 -19.94 -14.22 3.97
N GLU A 799 -19.11 -13.30 3.49
CA GLU A 799 -18.55 -12.22 4.28
C GLU A 799 -19.65 -11.40 4.95
N SER A 800 -19.47 -11.02 6.21
CA SER A 800 -20.53 -10.47 7.06
C SER A 800 -20.74 -8.97 6.84
N TRP A 801 -21.21 -8.61 5.64
CA TRP A 801 -21.53 -7.24 5.23
C TRP A 801 -22.87 -6.72 5.76
N SER A 802 -23.83 -7.61 6.02
CA SER A 802 -25.16 -7.23 6.48
C SER A 802 -25.10 -6.73 7.91
N LYS A 803 -25.40 -5.44 8.14
CA LYS A 803 -25.63 -4.92 9.49
C LYS A 803 -26.73 -5.75 10.19
N PRO A 804 -26.52 -6.23 11.43
CA PRO A 804 -27.53 -6.97 12.17
C PRO A 804 -28.79 -6.15 12.47
N THR A 805 -29.97 -6.73 12.25
CA THR A 805 -31.25 -6.16 12.70
C THR A 805 -31.73 -6.94 13.91
N VAL A 806 -32.00 -6.25 15.02
CA VAL A 806 -32.39 -6.88 16.29
C VAL A 806 -33.82 -6.49 16.63
N GLY A 807 -34.63 -7.46 17.03
CA GLY A 807 -36.02 -7.25 17.43
C GLY A 807 -36.65 -8.51 18.04
N TYR A 808 -37.88 -8.42 18.52
CA TYR A 808 -38.57 -9.56 19.12
C TYR A 808 -39.45 -10.28 18.11
N ILE A 809 -39.56 -11.60 18.23
CA ILE A 809 -40.58 -12.41 17.55
C ILE A 809 -41.23 -13.34 18.56
N ASN A 810 -42.40 -13.89 18.23
CA ASN A 810 -42.93 -15.03 18.95
C ASN A 810 -42.35 -16.34 18.39
N TRP A 811 -41.47 -16.98 19.16
CA TRP A 811 -40.89 -18.28 18.83
C TRP A 811 -41.46 -19.35 19.77
N GLU A 812 -42.25 -20.28 19.23
CA GLU A 812 -42.89 -21.36 20.00
C GLU A 812 -43.72 -20.89 21.21
N GLY A 813 -44.47 -19.80 21.04
CA GLY A 813 -45.29 -19.20 22.10
C GLY A 813 -44.49 -18.34 23.11
N LYS A 814 -43.19 -18.13 22.88
CA LYS A 814 -42.32 -17.31 23.74
C LYS A 814 -41.80 -16.09 23.00
N LYS A 815 -41.89 -14.92 23.65
CA LYS A 815 -41.25 -13.69 23.18
C LYS A 815 -39.73 -13.88 23.21
N THR A 816 -39.12 -13.92 22.03
CA THR A 816 -37.70 -14.23 21.83
C THR A 816 -37.03 -13.08 21.10
N LEU A 817 -35.93 -12.57 21.65
CA LEU A 817 -35.11 -11.56 20.98
C LEU A 817 -34.26 -12.24 19.90
N VAL A 818 -34.31 -11.73 18.68
CA VAL A 818 -33.61 -12.31 17.54
C VAL A 818 -32.72 -11.31 16.83
N MET A 819 -31.64 -11.84 16.24
CA MET A 819 -30.71 -11.15 15.37
C MET A 819 -30.93 -11.67 13.94
N VAL A 820 -31.33 -10.77 13.05
CA VAL A 820 -31.61 -11.06 11.64
C VAL A 820 -30.48 -10.49 10.76
N VAL A 821 -29.92 -11.33 9.90
CA VAL A 821 -28.87 -10.93 8.94
C VAL A 821 -29.12 -11.52 7.55
N GLY A 822 -28.67 -10.79 6.54
CA GLY A 822 -28.50 -11.33 5.20
C GLY A 822 -27.33 -12.32 5.14
N GLY A 823 -27.34 -13.17 4.12
CA GLY A 823 -26.36 -14.24 3.96
C GLY A 823 -24.95 -13.74 3.71
N GLY A 824 -24.73 -12.49 3.30
CA GLY A 824 -23.41 -11.88 3.15
C GLY A 824 -22.86 -11.85 1.73
N TYR A 825 -21.68 -11.26 1.57
CA TYR A 825 -21.01 -11.11 0.27
C TYR A 825 -20.21 -12.35 -0.10
N HIS A 826 -20.21 -12.71 -1.38
CA HIS A 826 -19.41 -13.81 -1.88
C HIS A 826 -18.33 -13.30 -2.82
N ARG A 827 -17.05 -13.53 -2.50
CA ARG A 827 -15.93 -13.09 -3.34
C ARG A 827 -15.94 -13.61 -4.78
N GLY A 828 -16.78 -14.58 -5.12
CA GLY A 828 -17.02 -14.98 -6.50
C GLY A 828 -17.33 -13.79 -7.42
N TYR A 829 -18.07 -12.78 -6.94
CA TYR A 829 -18.39 -11.59 -7.73
C TYR A 829 -17.18 -10.75 -8.17
N GLU A 830 -15.99 -10.96 -7.58
CA GLU A 830 -14.73 -10.33 -8.01
C GLU A 830 -14.07 -11.03 -9.21
N ASN A 831 -14.58 -12.20 -9.62
CA ASN A 831 -14.07 -12.95 -10.77
C ASN A 831 -14.98 -12.71 -11.99
N PRO A 832 -14.47 -12.19 -13.12
CA PRO A 832 -15.24 -12.01 -14.36
C PRO A 832 -15.88 -13.29 -14.90
N GLU A 833 -15.31 -14.46 -14.58
CA GLU A 833 -15.82 -15.77 -15.01
C GLU A 833 -16.90 -16.33 -14.06
N TYR A 834 -17.24 -15.61 -12.98
CA TYR A 834 -18.19 -16.10 -11.99
C TYR A 834 -19.60 -16.27 -12.54
N ASN A 835 -20.09 -17.50 -12.49
CA ASN A 835 -21.44 -17.85 -12.92
C ASN A 835 -22.35 -18.18 -11.72
N THR A 836 -23.43 -17.42 -11.60
CA THR A 836 -24.46 -17.59 -10.56
C THR A 836 -25.28 -18.87 -10.68
N ASP A 837 -25.09 -19.69 -11.73
CA ASP A 837 -25.75 -21.00 -11.94
C ASP A 837 -24.83 -22.24 -11.80
N ASP A 838 -23.54 -22.07 -11.48
CA ASP A 838 -22.62 -23.21 -11.18
C ASP A 838 -23.03 -24.10 -9.99
N LYS A 839 -22.59 -25.37 -9.99
CA LYS A 839 -22.96 -26.38 -8.96
C LYS A 839 -21.94 -26.39 -7.79
N GLY A 840 -22.39 -26.07 -6.56
CA GLY A 840 -21.59 -26.09 -5.30
C GLY A 840 -22.16 -25.20 -4.17
N VAL A 841 -21.50 -25.13 -3.00
CA VAL A 841 -21.87 -24.20 -1.89
C VAL A 841 -21.69 -22.75 -2.33
N LYS A 842 -22.80 -22.11 -2.72
CA LYS A 842 -22.84 -20.67 -2.98
C LYS A 842 -23.10 -19.90 -1.71
N LYS A 843 -22.10 -19.13 -1.30
CA LYS A 843 -22.17 -18.30 -0.11
C LYS A 843 -23.01 -17.05 -0.38
N GLY A 844 -23.69 -16.54 0.64
CA GLY A 844 -24.32 -15.22 0.60
C GLY A 844 -25.81 -15.17 0.26
N ALA A 845 -26.36 -16.20 -0.38
CA ALA A 845 -27.72 -16.20 -0.90
C ALA A 845 -28.76 -16.75 0.09
N GLY A 846 -29.03 -15.98 1.15
CA GLY A 846 -30.02 -16.36 2.17
C GLY A 846 -30.27 -15.29 3.23
N ILE A 847 -31.19 -15.58 4.14
CA ILE A 847 -31.48 -14.76 5.33
C ILE A 847 -31.45 -15.70 6.54
N TYR A 848 -30.87 -15.23 7.63
CA TYR A 848 -30.66 -16.00 8.84
C TYR A 848 -31.25 -15.26 10.04
N ILE A 849 -31.94 -15.99 10.91
CA ILE A 849 -32.50 -15.51 12.17
C ILE A 849 -31.84 -16.32 13.29
N PHE A 850 -31.03 -15.64 14.08
CA PHE A 850 -30.35 -16.19 15.24
C PHE A 850 -31.05 -15.75 16.52
N ASN A 851 -30.98 -16.55 17.57
CA ASN A 851 -31.30 -16.11 18.92
C ASN A 851 -30.28 -15.05 19.35
N ALA A 852 -30.75 -13.85 19.71
CA ALA A 852 -29.88 -12.72 20.03
C ALA A 852 -29.20 -12.83 21.40
N ASN A 853 -29.51 -13.84 22.22
CA ASN A 853 -28.87 -14.09 23.50
C ASN A 853 -27.68 -15.05 23.40
N ASP A 854 -27.80 -16.13 22.62
CA ASP A 854 -26.81 -17.22 22.56
C ASP A 854 -26.26 -17.54 21.15
N GLY A 855 -26.79 -16.90 20.10
CA GLY A 855 -26.31 -17.06 18.73
C GLY A 855 -26.78 -18.35 18.04
N SER A 856 -27.67 -19.14 18.66
CA SER A 856 -28.23 -20.34 18.03
C SER A 856 -29.06 -20.00 16.77
N LEU A 857 -28.97 -20.83 15.73
CA LEU A 857 -29.68 -20.61 14.47
C LEU A 857 -31.13 -21.12 14.56
N LEU A 858 -32.08 -20.20 14.72
CA LEU A 858 -33.51 -20.49 14.82
C LEU A 858 -34.12 -20.78 13.44
N TRP A 859 -33.84 -19.92 12.46
CA TRP A 859 -34.40 -20.07 11.12
C TRP A 859 -33.44 -19.59 10.03
N TRP A 860 -33.50 -20.22 8.86
CA TRP A 860 -32.86 -19.70 7.65
C TRP A 860 -33.72 -19.90 6.40
N GLY A 861 -33.60 -18.97 5.46
CA GLY A 861 -34.32 -18.99 4.20
C GLY A 861 -33.40 -18.74 3.01
N GLY A 862 -33.57 -19.49 1.93
CA GLY A 862 -32.73 -19.38 0.73
C GLY A 862 -32.89 -20.55 -0.23
N VAL A 863 -32.17 -20.51 -1.35
CA VAL A 863 -32.21 -21.58 -2.37
C VAL A 863 -31.67 -22.91 -1.84
N ASN A 864 -30.71 -22.85 -0.92
CA ASN A 864 -30.07 -24.02 -0.32
C ASN A 864 -30.66 -24.42 1.03
N ALA A 865 -31.73 -23.74 1.47
CA ALA A 865 -32.35 -23.96 2.76
C ALA A 865 -33.16 -25.26 2.77
N THR A 866 -32.69 -26.29 3.49
CA THR A 866 -33.34 -27.60 3.59
C THR A 866 -33.31 -28.13 5.04
N LYS A 867 -34.16 -29.14 5.32
CA LYS A 867 -34.30 -29.75 6.66
C LYS A 867 -33.02 -30.36 7.23
N THR A 868 -32.14 -30.84 6.36
CA THR A 868 -30.96 -31.63 6.74
C THR A 868 -29.77 -30.79 7.21
N LYS A 869 -29.90 -29.46 7.27
CA LYS A 869 -28.74 -28.56 7.36
C LYS A 869 -28.52 -27.82 8.70
N GLY A 870 -29.06 -28.35 9.80
CA GLY A 870 -28.71 -27.91 11.16
C GLY A 870 -29.49 -26.71 11.74
N SER A 871 -30.34 -26.02 10.98
CA SER A 871 -31.25 -24.99 11.51
C SER A 871 -32.49 -25.59 12.19
N GLU A 872 -33.07 -24.92 13.19
CA GLU A 872 -34.30 -25.42 13.81
C GLU A 872 -35.53 -25.40 12.87
N ALA A 873 -35.64 -24.40 12.01
CA ALA A 873 -36.65 -24.27 10.96
C ALA A 873 -36.04 -23.68 9.68
N TYR A 874 -36.70 -23.88 8.53
CA TYR A 874 -36.19 -23.40 7.25
C TYR A 874 -37.32 -23.06 6.26
N THR A 875 -37.00 -22.25 5.26
CA THR A 875 -37.87 -22.03 4.10
C THR A 875 -37.06 -22.01 2.82
N THR A 876 -37.30 -23.00 1.95
CA THR A 876 -36.66 -23.04 0.63
C THR A 876 -37.31 -22.03 -0.31
N ASN A 877 -36.50 -21.22 -1.00
CA ASN A 877 -36.98 -20.34 -2.06
C ASN A 877 -36.01 -20.32 -3.24
N SER A 878 -36.47 -20.79 -4.41
CA SER A 878 -35.65 -20.94 -5.62
C SER A 878 -35.24 -19.63 -6.30
N ASP A 879 -35.88 -18.50 -5.97
CA ASP A 879 -35.53 -17.18 -6.50
C ASP A 879 -34.32 -16.54 -5.78
N MET A 880 -34.02 -16.96 -4.55
CA MET A 880 -32.93 -16.40 -3.72
C MET A 880 -31.56 -16.94 -4.14
N LYS A 881 -31.06 -16.48 -5.30
CA LYS A 881 -29.81 -16.95 -5.91
C LYS A 881 -28.60 -16.04 -5.67
N TYR A 882 -28.81 -14.78 -5.29
CA TYR A 882 -27.75 -13.78 -5.23
C TYR A 882 -27.43 -13.39 -3.80
N SER A 883 -26.22 -12.87 -3.58
CA SER A 883 -25.77 -12.42 -2.26
C SER A 883 -26.69 -11.35 -1.68
N ILE A 884 -26.98 -11.47 -0.38
CA ILE A 884 -27.75 -10.51 0.38
C ILE A 884 -26.80 -9.82 1.35
N VAL A 885 -26.28 -8.65 0.93
CA VAL A 885 -25.27 -7.86 1.67
C VAL A 885 -25.86 -6.73 2.49
N SER A 886 -27.08 -6.28 2.17
CA SER A 886 -27.73 -5.17 2.84
C SER A 886 -28.30 -5.57 4.20
N GLN A 887 -28.45 -4.59 5.09
CA GLN A 887 -29.26 -4.76 6.31
C GLN A 887 -30.68 -5.24 5.94
N VAL A 888 -31.18 -6.24 6.67
CA VAL A 888 -32.57 -6.70 6.54
C VAL A 888 -33.48 -5.71 7.27
N ASN A 889 -34.39 -5.04 6.56
CA ASN A 889 -35.32 -4.10 7.18
C ASN A 889 -36.48 -4.85 7.81
N ALA A 890 -36.76 -4.62 9.09
CA ALA A 890 -37.86 -5.27 9.79
C ALA A 890 -38.96 -4.26 10.14
N ILE A 891 -40.21 -4.71 10.08
CA ILE A 891 -41.40 -3.89 10.34
C ILE A 891 -42.31 -4.63 11.31
N ASP A 892 -42.67 -3.94 12.39
CA ASP A 892 -43.81 -4.22 13.26
C ASP A 892 -45.00 -3.38 12.74
N ARG A 893 -46.07 -4.04 12.29
CA ARG A 893 -47.19 -3.39 11.59
C ARG A 893 -48.37 -3.08 12.49
N ASP A 894 -48.51 -3.79 13.60
CA ASP A 894 -49.62 -3.61 14.55
C ASP A 894 -49.16 -3.00 15.89
N SER A 895 -47.88 -2.67 16.01
CA SER A 895 -47.25 -2.02 17.16
C SER A 895 -47.33 -2.86 18.45
N ASP A 896 -47.30 -4.18 18.32
CA ASP A 896 -47.27 -5.11 19.46
C ASP A 896 -45.83 -5.34 20.01
N GLY A 897 -44.83 -4.77 19.35
CA GLY A 897 -43.42 -4.89 19.69
C GLY A 897 -42.77 -6.18 19.15
N LEU A 898 -43.41 -6.89 18.24
CA LEU A 898 -42.91 -8.07 17.53
C LEU A 898 -42.74 -7.77 16.03
N LEU A 899 -41.72 -8.38 15.42
CA LEU A 899 -41.48 -8.22 13.99
C LEU A 899 -42.47 -9.05 13.17
N ASP A 900 -43.15 -8.45 12.21
CA ASP A 900 -44.11 -9.13 11.33
C ASP A 900 -43.55 -9.40 9.94
N ASN A 901 -42.85 -8.42 9.38
CA ASN A 901 -42.35 -8.48 8.02
C ASN A 901 -40.88 -8.08 7.95
N LEU A 902 -40.11 -8.84 7.18
CA LEU A 902 -38.74 -8.49 6.80
C LEU A 902 -38.69 -8.16 5.31
N TYR A 903 -37.91 -7.15 4.94
CA TYR A 903 -37.70 -6.71 3.56
C TYR A 903 -36.21 -6.62 3.27
N VAL A 904 -35.80 -7.18 2.13
CA VAL A 904 -34.38 -7.16 1.73
C VAL A 904 -34.20 -7.18 0.22
N GLY A 905 -33.12 -6.55 -0.24
CA GLY A 905 -32.65 -6.63 -1.62
C GLY A 905 -31.46 -7.60 -1.76
N ASP A 906 -31.31 -8.22 -2.93
CA ASP A 906 -30.12 -9.00 -3.30
C ASP A 906 -29.26 -8.29 -4.37
N LEU A 907 -28.03 -8.77 -4.59
CA LEU A 907 -27.15 -8.24 -5.65
C LEU A 907 -27.67 -8.49 -7.08
N GLY A 908 -28.71 -9.32 -7.25
CA GLY A 908 -29.40 -9.52 -8.52
C GLY A 908 -30.46 -8.44 -8.82
N GLY A 909 -30.65 -7.48 -7.90
CA GLY A 909 -31.65 -6.43 -7.97
C GLY A 909 -33.06 -6.90 -7.60
N GLN A 910 -33.20 -8.06 -6.95
CA GLN A 910 -34.49 -8.58 -6.50
C GLN A 910 -34.85 -8.04 -5.12
N VAL A 911 -36.15 -7.89 -4.86
CA VAL A 911 -36.67 -7.49 -3.54
C VAL A 911 -37.53 -8.62 -2.99
N PHE A 912 -37.24 -9.04 -1.76
CA PHE A 912 -37.96 -10.08 -1.05
C PHE A 912 -38.68 -9.52 0.17
N ARG A 913 -39.86 -10.10 0.46
CA ARG A 913 -40.58 -9.96 1.72
C ARG A 913 -40.66 -11.32 2.41
N ILE A 914 -40.42 -11.33 3.71
CA ILE A 914 -40.49 -12.51 4.56
C ILE A 914 -41.55 -12.26 5.61
N ASP A 915 -42.44 -13.22 5.82
CA ASP A 915 -43.60 -13.07 6.70
C ASP A 915 -43.42 -13.91 7.96
N ILE A 916 -43.47 -13.23 9.11
CA ILE A 916 -43.40 -13.80 10.45
C ILE A 916 -44.82 -13.86 11.00
N ASN A 917 -45.23 -15.04 11.47
CA ASN A 917 -46.52 -15.26 12.12
C ASN A 917 -46.31 -15.33 13.64
N ASN A 918 -46.51 -14.21 14.31
CA ASN A 918 -46.37 -14.10 15.76
C ASN A 918 -47.47 -14.86 16.55
N ASN A 919 -48.46 -15.46 15.87
CA ASN A 919 -49.46 -16.33 16.50
C ASN A 919 -49.10 -17.83 16.39
N ALA A 920 -47.98 -18.18 15.75
CA ALA A 920 -47.58 -19.56 15.58
C ALA A 920 -47.07 -20.17 16.90
N LEU A 921 -47.67 -21.30 17.30
CA LEU A 921 -47.21 -22.09 18.46
C LEU A 921 -46.16 -23.15 18.09
N ASN A 922 -45.90 -23.36 16.80
CA ASN A 922 -44.83 -24.23 16.32
C ASN A 922 -43.83 -23.42 15.49
N LYS A 923 -42.55 -23.79 15.58
CA LYS A 923 -41.45 -23.09 14.88
C LYS A 923 -41.51 -23.15 13.35
N ASN A 924 -42.02 -24.24 12.77
CA ASN A 924 -42.12 -24.40 11.31
C ASN A 924 -43.11 -23.42 10.67
N ASN A 925 -44.05 -22.89 11.46
CA ASN A 925 -45.04 -21.92 11.02
C ASN A 925 -44.73 -20.49 11.46
N THR A 926 -43.70 -20.28 12.29
CA THR A 926 -43.30 -18.93 12.73
C THR A 926 -42.83 -18.10 11.55
N VAL A 927 -41.97 -18.64 10.68
CA VAL A 927 -41.61 -17.98 9.42
C VAL A 927 -42.14 -18.82 8.28
N HIS A 928 -43.24 -18.39 7.67
CA HIS A 928 -44.07 -19.26 6.84
C HIS A 928 -44.04 -18.91 5.35
N ARG A 929 -43.50 -17.75 4.96
CA ARG A 929 -43.47 -17.33 3.55
C ARG A 929 -42.30 -16.41 3.23
N ILE A 930 -41.63 -16.70 2.11
CA ILE A 930 -40.71 -15.80 1.41
C ILE A 930 -41.33 -15.47 0.06
N SER A 931 -41.61 -14.19 -0.20
CA SER A 931 -42.21 -13.71 -1.45
C SER A 931 -41.27 -12.77 -2.17
N LYS A 932 -40.99 -13.03 -3.44
CA LYS A 932 -40.32 -12.09 -4.34
C LYS A 932 -41.33 -11.02 -4.78
N LEU A 933 -41.08 -9.77 -4.42
CA LEU A 933 -41.96 -8.65 -4.74
C LEU A 933 -41.69 -8.09 -6.14
N GLY A 934 -40.46 -8.21 -6.63
CA GLY A 934 -40.07 -7.71 -7.94
C GLY A 934 -38.57 -7.78 -8.17
N ARG A 935 -38.15 -7.29 -9.35
CA ARG A 935 -36.75 -7.13 -9.72
C ARG A 935 -36.57 -5.78 -10.41
N VAL A 936 -35.65 -4.97 -9.93
CA VAL A 936 -35.23 -3.74 -10.60
C VAL A 936 -34.23 -4.12 -11.69
N LYS A 937 -34.63 -4.00 -12.97
CA LYS A 937 -33.70 -4.13 -14.10
C LYS A 937 -33.10 -2.75 -14.40
N LEU A 938 -31.80 -2.60 -14.19
CA LEU A 938 -31.03 -1.51 -14.78
C LEU A 938 -30.73 -1.89 -16.24
N GLU A 939 -31.49 -1.33 -17.19
CA GLU A 939 -31.09 -1.36 -18.60
C GLU A 939 -29.91 -0.41 -18.80
N VAL A 940 -28.69 -0.94 -18.78
CA VAL A 940 -27.53 -0.20 -19.32
C VAL A 940 -27.67 -0.22 -20.84
N ARG A 941 -28.35 0.80 -21.41
CA ARG A 941 -28.33 1.03 -22.85
C ARG A 941 -26.93 1.47 -23.26
N HIS A 942 -26.08 0.51 -23.65
CA HIS A 942 -24.95 0.80 -24.50
C HIS A 942 -25.49 1.29 -25.84
N LYS A 943 -25.54 2.62 -26.01
CA LYS A 943 -25.65 3.22 -27.33
C LYS A 943 -24.22 3.25 -27.89
N PRO A 944 -23.88 2.49 -28.93
CA PRO A 944 -22.57 2.61 -29.55
C PRO A 944 -22.39 4.05 -30.08
N PRO A 945 -21.21 4.66 -29.95
CA PRO A 945 -20.93 5.93 -30.59
C PRO A 945 -20.96 5.74 -32.11
N ASN A 946 -21.74 6.58 -32.79
CA ASN A 946 -21.62 6.80 -34.24
C ASN A 946 -20.44 7.73 -34.52
#